data_AF-A0A1F3P5P8-F1
#
_entry.id   AF-A0A1F3P5P8-F1
#
_cell.length_a   1.000
_cell.length_b   1.000
_cell.length_c   1.000
_cell.angle_alpha   90.00
_cell.angle_beta   90.00
_cell.angle_gamma   90.00
#
_symmetry.space_group_name_H-M   'P 1'
#
loop_
_entity.id
_entity.type
_entity.pdbx_description
1 polymer ?
#
loop_
_entity_poly.entity_id
_entity_poly.type
_entity_poly.pdbx_seq_one_letter_code
_entity_poly.pdbx_strand_id
1 'polypeptide(L)'
;IYSLGSGRLESGNFQLNILYEDDKTGNSINYLPEGKTANRVLLQVLGLDNLNSQLDHESDGYFDFIDGVTVMVSRGKIVFPVTEPFGSYLRTQIGDNLTADKYVFQELYDSTQTIARQMAERNKFKMTGQYTSESGSEIRLNATNIPAGSVIVTAGGVTLTENTDFTVDYNLGVVTIINSALIESQTPIQVSLESNQFFGFQTKTLVGTHLDYRFSNNFNIGGTILHLNERPYTQKVNFGEEPISNTIWGLNASYRGESQFLTKLIDKIPLLETRTPSSISFNGEFADLIPGHSRAISNAGNSYIDDFESSEIPLDLKSFNAWSVSSIPQGQDQLFPEARLNNNLTSGNNRAKIAWYVIDPLFLRNGSSTPTHIKQDPGSQSSHFVREIYENEIFPNRESTSGIPTTISILNIAYYPGEKGPYNFDTDPGTYSRGMTPAGKLDDPESRWGGMMREVLTSDFETANIQYIEFWLMDPFVENPAHQGGDLYFNLGNISEDILRDSRKSFENGLPGSADVQNVDTTSWGRVPTVQSVVNAFDNSSESRLYQDVGLDGLRDQDEQSFFLNYLQRSQALTNPDAYTDILKDPSNDDFHYFRGSDYDSDQLGILDRYKKYNGQDGNSPTSDLSTESYPTSGSTLPDMED
;
A
#
# COMPACT_ATOMS: atom_id res chain seq x y z
N ILE A 1 -3.33 -24.55 -2.50
CA ILE A 1 -2.69 -24.60 -1.15
C ILE A 1 -3.28 -23.46 -0.33
N TYR A 2 -3.72 -23.72 0.89
CA TYR A 2 -4.43 -22.74 1.72
C TYR A 2 -3.74 -22.60 3.08
N SER A 3 -3.50 -21.36 3.51
CA SER A 3 -2.83 -21.07 4.79
C SER A 3 -3.85 -20.99 5.92
N LEU A 4 -3.55 -21.61 7.06
CA LEU A 4 -4.31 -21.44 8.30
C LEU A 4 -3.82 -20.25 9.14
N GLY A 5 -2.72 -19.60 8.72
CA GLY A 5 -2.15 -18.45 9.45
C GLY A 5 -1.42 -18.81 10.75
N SER A 6 -1.19 -20.10 11.00
CA SER A 6 -0.52 -20.61 12.20
C SER A 6 0.86 -21.21 11.91
N GLY A 7 1.62 -21.43 12.99
CA GLY A 7 2.92 -22.12 12.96
C GLY A 7 2.77 -23.64 12.77
N ARG A 8 3.57 -24.41 13.51
CA ARG A 8 3.55 -25.87 13.39
C ARG A 8 2.23 -26.46 13.89
N LEU A 9 1.60 -27.30 13.07
CA LEU A 9 0.34 -27.99 13.40
C LEU A 9 0.57 -29.29 14.15
N GLU A 10 -0.36 -29.68 15.02
CA GLU A 10 -0.42 -31.01 15.61
C GLU A 10 -1.59 -31.82 15.05
N SER A 11 -1.38 -33.13 14.90
CA SER A 11 -2.39 -34.05 14.35
C SER A 11 -3.51 -34.38 15.35
N GLY A 12 -3.21 -34.40 16.65
CA GLY A 12 -4.07 -35.05 17.66
C GLY A 12 -5.50 -34.51 17.76
N ASN A 13 -5.69 -33.21 17.55
CA ASN A 13 -7.00 -32.54 17.61
C ASN A 13 -7.33 -31.80 16.32
N PHE A 14 -6.72 -32.20 15.20
CA PHE A 14 -6.97 -31.55 13.93
C PHE A 14 -8.33 -31.99 13.35
N GLN A 15 -9.20 -31.02 13.12
CA GLN A 15 -10.47 -31.22 12.43
C GLN A 15 -10.58 -30.19 11.32
N LEU A 16 -10.90 -30.63 10.11
CA LEU A 16 -11.16 -29.74 8.98
C LEU A 16 -12.32 -30.28 8.18
N ASN A 17 -13.24 -29.40 7.83
CA ASN A 17 -14.34 -29.66 6.93
C ASN A 17 -14.31 -28.65 5.79
N ILE A 18 -14.73 -29.14 4.61
CA ILE A 18 -15.06 -28.30 3.46
C ILE A 18 -16.58 -28.21 3.41
N LEU A 19 -17.09 -26.98 3.38
CA LEU A 19 -18.51 -26.67 3.30
C LEU A 19 -18.81 -25.93 2.00
N TYR A 20 -20.03 -26.07 1.52
CA TYR A 20 -20.61 -25.32 0.41
C TYR A 20 -21.82 -24.54 0.91
N GLU A 21 -21.89 -23.25 0.58
CA GLU A 21 -23.02 -22.39 0.92
C GLU A 21 -24.18 -22.61 -0.07
N ASP A 22 -25.27 -23.18 0.42
CA ASP A 22 -26.43 -23.50 -0.40
C ASP A 22 -27.45 -22.35 -0.41
N ASP A 23 -27.65 -21.72 -1.57
CA ASP A 23 -28.56 -20.57 -1.73
C ASP A 23 -30.02 -20.89 -1.37
N LYS A 24 -30.45 -22.16 -1.52
CA LYS A 24 -31.84 -22.55 -1.26
C LYS A 24 -32.16 -22.57 0.23
N THR A 25 -31.20 -22.98 1.05
CA THR A 25 -31.37 -23.12 2.50
C THR A 25 -30.71 -22.00 3.31
N GLY A 26 -29.77 -21.26 2.70
CA GLY A 26 -28.93 -20.27 3.38
C GLY A 26 -27.93 -20.89 4.37
N ASN A 27 -27.74 -22.21 4.33
CA ASN A 27 -26.87 -22.95 5.25
C ASN A 27 -25.61 -23.43 4.53
N SER A 28 -24.51 -23.55 5.28
CA SER A 28 -23.30 -24.21 4.81
C SER A 28 -23.40 -25.72 5.05
N ILE A 29 -23.35 -26.51 3.98
CA ILE A 29 -23.48 -27.98 4.00
C ILE A 29 -22.16 -28.65 3.58
N ASN A 30 -21.88 -29.85 4.09
CA ASN A 30 -20.62 -30.57 3.82
C ASN A 30 -20.70 -31.53 2.61
N TYR A 31 -21.72 -31.41 1.76
CA TYR A 31 -21.93 -32.19 0.54
C TYR A 31 -22.60 -31.29 -0.53
N LEU A 32 -22.58 -31.70 -1.80
CA LEU A 32 -23.33 -31.00 -2.85
C LEU A 32 -24.72 -31.64 -3.00
N PRO A 33 -25.84 -30.90 -3.03
CA PRO A 33 -27.18 -31.51 -2.97
C PRO A 33 -27.64 -32.18 -4.26
N GLU A 34 -26.96 -31.95 -5.39
CA GLU A 34 -27.33 -32.45 -6.72
C GLU A 34 -26.19 -33.28 -7.34
N GLY A 35 -26.52 -34.21 -8.25
CA GLY A 35 -25.55 -34.98 -9.04
C GLY A 35 -25.02 -36.26 -8.37
N LYS A 36 -23.97 -36.84 -8.96
CA LYS A 36 -23.37 -38.11 -8.49
C LYS A 36 -22.66 -37.98 -7.13
N THR A 37 -22.32 -36.76 -6.74
CA THR A 37 -21.64 -36.44 -5.48
C THR A 37 -22.61 -36.26 -4.31
N ALA A 38 -23.93 -36.40 -4.52
CA ALA A 38 -24.93 -35.94 -3.56
C ALA A 38 -24.97 -36.65 -2.19
N ASN A 39 -24.42 -37.85 -2.11
CA ASN A 39 -24.36 -38.63 -0.86
C ASN A 39 -22.92 -38.80 -0.35
N ARG A 40 -21.99 -37.93 -0.77
CA ARG A 40 -20.57 -37.98 -0.39
C ARG A 40 -20.17 -36.66 0.26
N VAL A 41 -19.42 -36.73 1.35
CA VAL A 41 -18.87 -35.53 1.97
C VAL A 41 -17.82 -34.89 1.07
N LEU A 42 -17.72 -33.56 1.09
CA LEU A 42 -16.83 -32.80 0.22
C LEU A 42 -15.36 -33.18 0.43
N LEU A 43 -14.96 -33.58 1.64
CA LEU A 43 -13.62 -34.11 1.90
C LEU A 43 -13.30 -35.30 0.99
N GLN A 44 -14.22 -36.27 0.88
CA GLN A 44 -14.05 -37.44 0.01
C GLN A 44 -14.09 -37.07 -1.46
N VAL A 45 -14.99 -36.16 -1.85
CA VAL A 45 -15.11 -35.71 -3.24
C VAL A 45 -13.81 -35.03 -3.68
N LEU A 46 -13.20 -34.22 -2.81
CA LEU A 46 -12.00 -33.43 -3.08
C LEU A 46 -10.69 -34.18 -2.82
N GLY A 47 -10.77 -35.47 -2.45
CA GLY A 47 -9.62 -36.34 -2.24
C GLY A 47 -8.85 -36.07 -0.94
N LEU A 48 -9.48 -35.44 0.04
CA LEU A 48 -8.93 -35.16 1.38
C LEU A 48 -9.32 -36.21 2.44
N ASP A 49 -10.15 -37.19 2.08
CA ASP A 49 -10.60 -38.31 2.92
C ASP A 49 -10.65 -39.58 2.06
N ASN A 50 -9.55 -40.31 2.03
CA ASN A 50 -9.40 -41.59 1.35
C ASN A 50 -8.92 -42.69 2.30
N LEU A 51 -8.47 -42.33 3.50
CA LEU A 51 -7.92 -43.27 4.48
C LEU A 51 -8.78 -43.29 5.75
N ASN A 52 -8.70 -44.39 6.48
CA ASN A 52 -9.29 -44.49 7.82
C ASN A 52 -8.25 -44.18 8.90
N SER A 53 -8.67 -44.19 10.16
CA SER A 53 -7.77 -44.04 11.32
C SER A 53 -6.58 -45.02 11.39
N GLN A 54 -6.62 -46.15 10.66
CA GLN A 54 -5.54 -47.14 10.56
C GLN A 54 -4.63 -46.92 9.34
N LEU A 55 -4.90 -45.90 8.52
CA LEU A 55 -4.25 -45.61 7.23
C LEU A 55 -4.54 -46.64 6.13
N ASP A 56 -5.60 -47.45 6.28
CA ASP A 56 -6.09 -48.30 5.21
C ASP A 56 -6.91 -47.46 4.21
N HIS A 57 -6.96 -47.88 2.95
CA HIS A 57 -7.64 -47.17 1.86
C HIS A 57 -9.18 -47.33 1.94
N GLU A 58 -9.78 -46.74 2.96
CA GLU A 58 -11.22 -46.63 3.18
C GLU A 58 -11.54 -45.28 3.81
N SER A 59 -12.39 -44.46 3.19
CA SER A 59 -12.79 -43.15 3.74
C SER A 59 -13.63 -43.30 5.02
N ASP A 60 -13.33 -42.52 6.05
CA ASP A 60 -14.03 -42.55 7.35
C ASP A 60 -14.81 -41.26 7.68
N GLY A 61 -14.80 -40.28 6.79
CA GLY A 61 -15.50 -39.00 6.94
C GLY A 61 -14.66 -37.91 7.60
N TYR A 62 -13.42 -38.20 8.00
CA TYR A 62 -12.49 -37.24 8.60
C TYR A 62 -11.39 -36.84 7.61
N PHE A 63 -10.75 -35.71 7.87
CA PHE A 63 -9.65 -35.24 7.04
C PHE A 63 -8.40 -36.12 7.24
N ASP A 64 -7.83 -36.62 6.15
CA ASP A 64 -6.56 -37.35 6.16
C ASP A 64 -5.41 -36.41 6.54
N PHE A 65 -4.89 -36.48 7.76
CA PHE A 65 -3.75 -35.65 8.18
C PHE A 65 -2.40 -36.30 7.80
N ILE A 66 -1.90 -36.01 6.60
CA ILE A 66 -0.66 -36.58 6.06
C ILE A 66 0.31 -35.44 5.71
N ASP A 67 1.40 -35.35 6.47
CA ASP A 67 2.43 -34.33 6.25
C ASP A 67 3.08 -34.49 4.87
N GLY A 68 3.19 -33.38 4.14
CA GLY A 68 3.69 -33.31 2.77
C GLY A 68 2.67 -33.67 1.68
N VAL A 69 1.50 -34.23 2.02
CA VAL A 69 0.47 -34.63 1.04
C VAL A 69 -0.78 -33.77 1.16
N THR A 70 -1.45 -33.82 2.31
CA THR A 70 -2.69 -33.08 2.58
C THR A 70 -2.47 -31.88 3.51
N VAL A 71 -1.35 -31.88 4.25
CA VAL A 71 -0.96 -30.77 5.14
C VAL A 71 0.55 -30.55 5.07
N MET A 72 0.99 -29.29 5.22
CA MET A 72 2.39 -28.94 5.48
C MET A 72 2.51 -28.52 6.94
N VAL A 73 2.87 -29.48 7.79
CA VAL A 73 2.82 -29.34 9.25
C VAL A 73 3.64 -28.14 9.73
N SER A 74 4.87 -27.98 9.23
CA SER A 74 5.79 -26.90 9.62
C SER A 74 5.31 -25.47 9.31
N ARG A 75 4.36 -25.30 8.39
CA ARG A 75 3.95 -23.99 7.85
C ARG A 75 2.46 -23.70 8.03
N GLY A 76 1.71 -24.59 8.69
CA GLY A 76 0.28 -24.39 8.90
C GLY A 76 -0.53 -24.33 7.61
N LYS A 77 -0.18 -25.10 6.57
CA LYS A 77 -0.87 -25.06 5.27
C LYS A 77 -1.61 -26.35 4.95
N ILE A 78 -2.82 -26.22 4.43
CA ILE A 78 -3.60 -27.31 3.85
C ILE A 78 -3.28 -27.43 2.36
N VAL A 79 -3.04 -28.66 1.92
CA VAL A 79 -2.69 -29.00 0.55
C VAL A 79 -3.78 -29.93 0.03
N PHE A 80 -4.37 -29.57 -1.11
CA PHE A 80 -5.23 -30.49 -1.83
C PHE A 80 -4.33 -31.35 -2.72
N PRO A 81 -4.52 -32.68 -2.76
CA PRO A 81 -3.69 -33.57 -3.58
C PRO A 81 -4.02 -33.50 -5.08
N VAL A 82 -4.63 -32.39 -5.52
CA VAL A 82 -5.05 -32.09 -6.90
C VAL A 82 -4.79 -30.62 -7.20
N THR A 83 -4.58 -30.27 -8.46
CA THR A 83 -4.22 -28.90 -8.89
C THR A 83 -5.39 -27.92 -8.76
N GLU A 84 -6.57 -28.32 -9.23
CA GLU A 84 -7.78 -27.47 -9.28
C GLU A 84 -8.96 -28.13 -8.56
N PRO A 85 -8.91 -28.28 -7.22
CA PRO A 85 -9.92 -29.02 -6.47
C PRO A 85 -11.34 -28.53 -6.70
N PHE A 86 -11.57 -27.21 -6.75
CA PHE A 86 -12.90 -26.62 -6.98
C PHE A 86 -13.21 -26.33 -8.46
N GLY A 87 -12.26 -26.60 -9.35
CA GLY A 87 -12.32 -26.33 -10.78
C GLY A 87 -12.56 -27.60 -11.60
N SER A 88 -11.62 -27.90 -12.49
CA SER A 88 -11.68 -29.05 -13.38
C SER A 88 -11.82 -30.39 -12.64
N TYR A 89 -11.20 -30.56 -11.47
CA TYR A 89 -11.31 -31.80 -10.70
C TYR A 89 -12.74 -32.04 -10.21
N LEU A 90 -13.38 -31.05 -9.57
CA LEU A 90 -14.77 -31.17 -9.12
C LEU A 90 -15.72 -31.44 -10.28
N ARG A 91 -15.50 -30.82 -11.44
CA ARG A 91 -16.26 -31.07 -12.67
C ARG A 91 -16.25 -32.56 -13.04
N THR A 92 -15.09 -33.21 -12.98
CA THR A 92 -14.97 -34.65 -13.27
C THR A 92 -15.70 -35.52 -12.26
N GLN A 93 -15.70 -35.14 -10.97
CA GLN A 93 -16.38 -35.89 -9.91
C GLN A 93 -17.91 -35.80 -10.02
N ILE A 94 -18.44 -34.65 -10.44
CA ILE A 94 -19.88 -34.47 -10.70
C ILE A 94 -20.29 -35.26 -11.96
N GLY A 95 -19.49 -35.20 -13.02
CA GLY A 95 -19.62 -35.98 -14.25
C GLY A 95 -20.75 -35.56 -15.20
N ASP A 96 -21.68 -34.71 -14.76
CA ASP A 96 -22.70 -34.06 -15.59
C ASP A 96 -22.38 -32.57 -15.77
N ASN A 97 -22.34 -32.09 -17.01
CA ASN A 97 -21.92 -30.71 -17.30
C ASN A 97 -22.91 -29.67 -16.77
N LEU A 98 -24.22 -29.90 -16.89
CA LEU A 98 -25.23 -28.94 -16.46
C LEU A 98 -25.22 -28.72 -14.94
N THR A 99 -24.98 -29.80 -14.19
CA THR A 99 -24.84 -29.74 -12.73
C THR A 99 -23.48 -29.19 -12.32
N ALA A 100 -22.40 -29.57 -13.01
CA ALA A 100 -21.06 -29.06 -12.74
C ALA A 100 -20.98 -27.55 -12.95
N ASP A 101 -21.64 -27.03 -13.98
CA ASP A 101 -21.77 -25.60 -14.25
C ASP A 101 -22.54 -24.84 -13.17
N LYS A 102 -23.04 -25.45 -12.10
CA LYS A 102 -23.58 -24.73 -10.93
C LYS A 102 -22.60 -24.61 -9.78
N TYR A 103 -21.73 -25.60 -9.60
CA TYR A 103 -20.87 -25.73 -8.41
C TYR A 103 -19.39 -25.46 -8.67
N VAL A 104 -18.93 -25.65 -9.90
CA VAL A 104 -17.51 -25.48 -10.25
C VAL A 104 -17.15 -24.00 -10.20
N PHE A 105 -16.02 -23.70 -9.57
CA PHE A 105 -15.43 -22.37 -9.50
C PHE A 105 -14.10 -22.38 -10.25
N GLN A 106 -14.18 -22.32 -11.59
CA GLN A 106 -13.02 -22.43 -12.47
C GLN A 106 -12.18 -21.16 -12.44
N GLU A 107 -12.84 -20.02 -12.26
CA GLU A 107 -12.27 -18.67 -12.24
C GLU A 107 -11.28 -18.47 -11.09
N LEU A 108 -11.37 -19.31 -10.05
CA LEU A 108 -10.36 -19.38 -8.99
C LEU A 108 -8.96 -19.78 -9.52
N TYR A 109 -8.88 -20.45 -10.68
CA TYR A 109 -7.64 -21.01 -11.23
C TYR A 109 -7.21 -20.37 -12.55
N ASP A 110 -8.15 -19.89 -13.36
CA ASP A 110 -7.85 -19.30 -14.68
C ASP A 110 -7.94 -17.75 -14.71
N SER A 111 -8.42 -17.14 -13.63
CA SER A 111 -8.60 -15.68 -13.52
C SER A 111 -7.81 -15.12 -12.33
N THR A 112 -7.70 -13.79 -12.25
CA THR A 112 -7.05 -13.13 -11.11
C THR A 112 -7.89 -13.29 -9.84
N GLN A 113 -7.25 -13.21 -8.68
CA GLN A 113 -7.95 -13.32 -7.40
C GLN A 113 -9.06 -12.26 -7.25
N THR A 114 -8.84 -11.06 -7.76
CA THR A 114 -9.81 -9.95 -7.72
C THR A 114 -11.09 -10.29 -8.48
N ILE A 115 -10.96 -10.76 -9.73
CA ILE A 115 -12.09 -11.18 -10.55
C ILE A 115 -12.82 -12.36 -9.89
N ALA A 116 -12.08 -13.37 -9.44
CA ALA A 116 -12.66 -14.53 -8.79
C ALA A 116 -13.47 -14.14 -7.53
N ARG A 117 -12.98 -13.20 -6.72
CA ARG A 117 -13.70 -12.72 -5.52
C ARG A 117 -15.03 -12.03 -5.85
N GLN A 118 -15.09 -11.31 -6.96
CA GLN A 118 -16.32 -10.62 -7.40
C GLN A 118 -17.40 -11.61 -7.86
N MET A 119 -17.02 -12.85 -8.23
CA MET A 119 -17.95 -13.92 -8.60
C MET A 119 -18.58 -14.59 -7.37
N ALA A 120 -19.37 -13.82 -6.61
CA ALA A 120 -20.06 -14.30 -5.41
C ALA A 120 -20.97 -15.52 -5.66
N GLU A 121 -21.51 -15.67 -6.87
CA GLU A 121 -22.32 -16.83 -7.25
C GLU A 121 -21.55 -18.16 -7.20
N ARG A 122 -20.22 -18.12 -7.35
CA ARG A 122 -19.31 -19.28 -7.36
C ARG A 122 -18.47 -19.39 -6.11
N ASN A 123 -18.14 -18.26 -5.48
CA ASN A 123 -17.31 -18.19 -4.28
C ASN A 123 -18.09 -18.63 -3.03
N LYS A 124 -18.46 -19.91 -2.98
CA LYS A 124 -19.37 -20.51 -1.97
C LYS A 124 -18.73 -21.62 -1.17
N PHE A 125 -17.47 -21.96 -1.43
CA PHE A 125 -16.74 -22.97 -0.67
C PHE A 125 -16.07 -22.36 0.54
N LYS A 126 -16.30 -22.94 1.72
CA LYS A 126 -15.73 -22.51 2.99
C LYS A 126 -14.94 -23.64 3.63
N MET A 127 -13.79 -23.32 4.20
CA MET A 127 -13.03 -24.25 5.04
C MET A 127 -13.27 -23.89 6.49
N THR A 128 -13.69 -24.86 7.30
CA THR A 128 -13.95 -24.68 8.72
C THR A 128 -13.32 -25.81 9.51
N GLY A 129 -12.66 -25.51 10.61
CA GLY A 129 -11.94 -26.51 11.36
C GLY A 129 -11.47 -26.04 12.73
N GLN A 130 -10.86 -26.96 13.45
CA GLN A 130 -10.20 -26.74 14.73
C GLN A 130 -8.80 -27.36 14.65
N TYR A 131 -7.80 -26.71 15.21
CA TYR A 131 -6.44 -27.24 15.29
C TYR A 131 -5.77 -26.76 16.56
N THR A 132 -4.77 -27.51 17.02
CA THR A 132 -3.90 -27.11 18.13
C THR A 132 -2.50 -26.81 17.60
N SER A 133 -1.84 -25.85 18.24
CA SER A 133 -0.40 -25.56 18.05
C SER A 133 0.36 -26.18 19.23
N GLU A 134 1.66 -26.47 19.04
CA GLU A 134 2.56 -27.25 19.93
C GLU A 134 2.74 -26.71 21.38
N SER A 135 1.95 -25.75 21.86
CA SER A 135 2.05 -25.27 23.25
C SER A 135 1.34 -26.21 24.23
N GLY A 136 2.05 -27.27 24.65
CA GLY A 136 1.65 -28.15 25.74
C GLY A 136 1.58 -27.37 27.07
N SER A 137 0.43 -27.46 27.75
CA SER A 137 0.10 -26.82 29.04
C SER A 137 0.07 -25.29 29.10
N GLU A 138 0.67 -24.58 28.15
CA GLU A 138 0.73 -23.11 28.12
C GLU A 138 -0.29 -22.52 27.14
N ILE A 139 -1.10 -21.59 27.62
CA ILE A 139 -2.06 -20.80 26.86
C ILE A 139 -1.51 -19.38 26.78
N ARG A 140 -1.14 -18.93 25.58
CA ARG A 140 -0.72 -17.55 25.33
C ARG A 140 -1.95 -16.65 25.19
N LEU A 141 -2.01 -15.63 26.03
CA LEU A 141 -3.13 -14.70 26.11
C LEU A 141 -3.07 -13.56 25.07
N ASN A 142 -1.99 -13.48 24.29
CA ASN A 142 -1.74 -12.43 23.29
C ASN A 142 -1.86 -10.99 23.83
N ALA A 143 -1.70 -10.82 25.14
CA ALA A 143 -1.67 -9.54 25.84
C ALA A 143 -0.46 -9.52 26.76
N THR A 144 0.26 -8.42 26.81
CA THR A 144 1.41 -8.26 27.73
C THR A 144 1.08 -7.24 28.82
N ASN A 145 1.72 -7.38 29.98
CA ASN A 145 1.48 -6.53 31.16
C ASN A 145 0.01 -6.56 31.66
N ILE A 146 -0.49 -7.77 31.88
CA ILE A 146 -1.86 -7.99 32.38
C ILE A 146 -1.88 -7.65 33.89
N PRO A 147 -2.89 -6.92 34.40
CA PRO A 147 -3.06 -6.69 35.83
C PRO A 147 -3.12 -8.02 36.63
N ALA A 148 -2.36 -8.09 37.72
CA ALA A 148 -2.37 -9.28 38.58
C ALA A 148 -3.78 -9.56 39.12
N GLY A 149 -4.25 -10.80 38.99
CA GLY A 149 -5.56 -11.25 39.45
C GLY A 149 -6.74 -10.95 38.49
N SER A 150 -6.50 -10.36 37.31
CA SER A 150 -7.58 -10.13 36.32
C SER A 150 -7.88 -11.35 35.44
N VAL A 151 -7.07 -12.41 35.53
CA VAL A 151 -7.21 -13.62 34.73
C VAL A 151 -8.15 -14.60 35.43
N ILE A 152 -9.28 -14.89 34.78
CA ILE A 152 -10.25 -15.87 35.24
C ILE A 152 -10.17 -17.06 34.27
N VAL A 153 -9.82 -18.22 34.80
CA VAL A 153 -9.75 -19.47 34.03
C VAL A 153 -10.91 -20.37 34.43
N THR A 154 -11.65 -20.88 33.47
CA THR A 154 -12.73 -21.85 33.70
C THR A 154 -12.50 -23.12 32.88
N ALA A 155 -12.85 -24.28 33.45
CA ALA A 155 -12.84 -25.57 32.76
C ALA A 155 -14.19 -26.25 32.95
N GLY A 156 -14.88 -26.57 31.85
CA GLY A 156 -16.20 -27.21 31.91
C GLY A 156 -17.25 -26.43 32.72
N GLY A 157 -17.11 -25.09 32.78
CA GLY A 157 -17.97 -24.20 33.55
C GLY A 157 -17.59 -24.02 35.03
N VAL A 158 -16.53 -24.67 35.52
CA VAL A 158 -16.00 -24.50 36.88
C VAL A 158 -14.82 -23.53 36.84
N THR A 159 -14.85 -22.50 37.68
CA THR A 159 -13.71 -21.58 37.85
C THR A 159 -12.55 -22.29 38.54
N LEU A 160 -11.40 -22.28 37.88
CA LEU A 160 -10.16 -22.87 38.39
C LEU A 160 -9.48 -21.94 39.40
N THR A 161 -8.63 -22.50 40.24
CA THR A 161 -7.91 -21.76 41.27
C THR A 161 -6.44 -21.53 40.89
N GLU A 162 -6.01 -20.26 40.89
CA GLU A 162 -4.62 -19.88 40.60
C GLU A 162 -3.66 -20.47 41.66
N ASN A 163 -2.48 -20.91 41.22
CA ASN A 163 -1.44 -21.64 41.96
C ASN A 163 -1.81 -23.06 42.42
N THR A 164 -3.04 -23.53 42.14
CA THR A 164 -3.44 -24.92 42.40
C THR A 164 -3.73 -25.63 41.08
N ASP A 165 -4.57 -25.03 40.24
CA ASP A 165 -4.97 -25.59 38.95
C ASP A 165 -4.17 -25.02 37.78
N PHE A 166 -3.75 -23.76 37.87
CA PHE A 166 -2.96 -23.06 36.85
C PHE A 166 -2.08 -21.97 37.48
N THR A 167 -1.06 -21.49 36.77
CA THR A 167 -0.28 -20.29 37.08
C THR A 167 -0.32 -19.30 35.93
N VAL A 168 -0.13 -18.01 36.23
CA VAL A 168 -0.11 -16.95 35.22
C VAL A 168 1.20 -16.19 35.29
N ASP A 169 1.90 -16.07 34.16
CA ASP A 169 2.90 -15.04 33.95
C ASP A 169 2.21 -13.78 33.41
N TYR A 170 1.96 -12.82 34.29
CA TYR A 170 1.27 -11.57 33.98
C TYR A 170 2.10 -10.64 33.07
N ASN A 171 3.42 -10.78 33.05
CA ASN A 171 4.29 -9.95 32.19
C ASN A 171 4.27 -10.47 30.76
N LEU A 172 4.45 -11.79 30.59
CA LEU A 172 4.49 -12.45 29.29
C LEU A 172 3.09 -12.79 28.75
N GLY A 173 2.05 -12.74 29.59
CA GLY A 173 0.68 -13.10 29.22
C GLY A 173 0.53 -14.58 28.94
N VAL A 174 1.09 -15.44 29.78
CA VAL A 174 1.06 -16.90 29.60
C VAL A 174 0.36 -17.55 30.79
N VAL A 175 -0.63 -18.40 30.53
CA VAL A 175 -1.28 -19.23 31.54
C VAL A 175 -0.77 -20.65 31.41
N THR A 176 -0.19 -21.20 32.46
CA THR A 176 0.27 -22.59 32.50
C THR A 176 -0.69 -23.42 33.34
N ILE A 177 -1.29 -24.45 32.75
CA ILE A 177 -2.16 -25.39 33.48
C ILE A 177 -1.29 -26.40 34.23
N ILE A 178 -1.46 -26.48 35.55
CA ILE A 178 -0.66 -27.36 36.43
C ILE A 178 -1.42 -28.65 36.74
N ASN A 179 -2.75 -28.57 36.82
CA ASN A 179 -3.59 -29.74 37.13
C ASN A 179 -3.62 -30.72 35.94
N SER A 180 -2.85 -31.80 36.07
CA SER A 180 -2.70 -32.83 35.02
C SER A 180 -4.01 -33.52 34.65
N ALA A 181 -4.97 -33.62 35.57
CA ALA A 181 -6.27 -34.23 35.27
C ALA A 181 -7.08 -33.40 34.27
N LEU A 182 -6.92 -32.08 34.25
CA LEU A 182 -7.57 -31.21 33.25
C LEU A 182 -6.93 -31.37 31.87
N ILE A 183 -5.61 -31.56 31.83
CA ILE A 183 -4.86 -31.79 30.59
C ILE A 183 -5.21 -33.16 29.99
N GLU A 184 -5.21 -34.21 30.81
CA GLU A 184 -5.52 -35.58 30.40
C GLU A 184 -6.98 -35.77 29.99
N SER A 185 -7.91 -35.05 30.65
CA SER A 185 -9.35 -35.10 30.32
C SER A 185 -9.73 -34.29 29.07
N GLN A 186 -8.79 -33.53 28.50
CA GLN A 186 -9.03 -32.66 27.33
C GLN A 186 -10.24 -31.73 27.50
N THR A 187 -10.50 -31.31 28.74
CA THR A 187 -11.64 -30.43 29.03
C THR A 187 -11.37 -29.04 28.44
N PRO A 188 -12.30 -28.44 27.68
CA PRO A 188 -12.12 -27.08 27.16
C PRO A 188 -11.87 -26.08 28.27
N ILE A 189 -10.76 -25.34 28.16
CA ILE A 189 -10.36 -24.29 29.11
C ILE A 189 -10.60 -22.94 28.45
N GLN A 190 -11.40 -22.10 29.11
CA GLN A 190 -11.64 -20.73 28.69
C GLN A 190 -10.90 -19.79 29.63
N VAL A 191 -10.15 -18.85 29.05
CA VAL A 191 -9.47 -17.80 29.80
C VAL A 191 -10.08 -16.46 29.45
N SER A 192 -10.55 -15.74 30.46
CA SER A 192 -10.99 -14.36 30.38
C SER A 192 -9.96 -13.49 31.09
N LEU A 193 -9.62 -12.34 30.51
CA LEU A 193 -8.67 -11.39 31.09
C LEU A 193 -9.14 -9.96 30.88
N GLU A 194 -8.74 -9.08 31.78
CA GLU A 194 -8.81 -7.63 31.58
C GLU A 194 -7.41 -7.14 31.16
N SER A 195 -7.31 -6.47 30.02
CA SER A 195 -6.05 -5.93 29.51
C SER A 195 -6.05 -4.40 29.59
N ASN A 196 -4.94 -3.83 30.05
CA ASN A 196 -4.71 -2.39 30.05
C ASN A 196 -4.21 -1.85 28.70
N GLN A 197 -3.97 -2.72 27.71
CA GLN A 197 -3.52 -2.33 26.38
C GLN A 197 -4.69 -1.82 25.53
N PHE A 198 -5.23 -0.66 25.88
CA PHE A 198 -6.18 0.03 25.02
C PHE A 198 -5.47 1.11 24.22
N PHE A 199 -5.13 0.80 22.98
CA PHE A 199 -4.97 1.80 21.92
C PHE A 199 -6.35 2.10 21.30
N GLY A 200 -7.35 2.33 22.16
CA GLY A 200 -8.73 2.60 21.76
C GLY A 200 -9.07 4.06 22.03
N PHE A 201 -9.49 4.80 21.00
CA PHE A 201 -9.81 6.24 21.08
C PHE A 201 -11.18 6.55 21.72
N GLN A 202 -11.89 5.54 22.22
CA GLN A 202 -13.21 5.69 22.83
C GLN A 202 -13.09 5.88 24.35
N THR A 203 -13.78 6.86 24.90
CA THR A 203 -13.82 7.07 26.35
C THR A 203 -14.89 6.17 26.98
N LYS A 204 -14.49 5.38 27.99
CA LYS A 204 -15.39 4.49 28.74
C LYS A 204 -15.56 5.00 30.16
N THR A 205 -16.80 5.13 30.61
CA THR A 205 -17.14 5.56 31.97
C THR A 205 -17.98 4.49 32.64
N LEU A 206 -17.43 3.84 33.67
CA LEU A 206 -18.14 2.90 34.51
C LEU A 206 -18.48 3.57 35.84
N VAL A 207 -19.76 3.75 36.13
CA VAL A 207 -20.25 4.28 37.41
C VAL A 207 -21.14 3.25 38.05
N GLY A 208 -20.96 2.99 39.33
CA GLY A 208 -21.85 2.09 40.03
C GLY A 208 -21.63 2.07 41.52
N THR A 209 -22.45 1.26 42.18
CA THR A 209 -22.38 1.03 43.61
C THR A 209 -22.67 -0.43 43.92
N HIS A 210 -22.01 -0.93 44.95
CA HIS A 210 -22.27 -2.24 45.52
C HIS A 210 -22.55 -2.07 47.00
N LEU A 211 -23.65 -2.65 47.47
CA LEU A 211 -24.09 -2.62 48.85
C LEU A 211 -24.12 -4.05 49.37
N ASP A 212 -23.24 -4.39 50.32
CA ASP A 212 -23.27 -5.66 51.03
C ASP A 212 -23.84 -5.45 52.45
N TYR A 213 -24.82 -6.28 52.80
CA TYR A 213 -25.37 -6.33 54.15
C TYR A 213 -25.16 -7.70 54.77
N ARG A 214 -24.33 -7.72 55.82
CA ARG A 214 -24.03 -8.92 56.60
C ARG A 214 -25.05 -9.12 57.73
N PHE A 215 -26.07 -9.93 57.48
CA PHE A 215 -27.10 -10.30 58.47
C PHE A 215 -26.52 -11.11 59.65
N SER A 216 -25.51 -11.94 59.41
CA SER A 216 -24.80 -12.70 60.45
C SER A 216 -23.37 -13.03 60.02
N ASN A 217 -22.56 -13.60 60.91
CA ASN A 217 -21.21 -14.06 60.55
C ASN A 217 -21.20 -15.12 59.42
N ASN A 218 -22.35 -15.74 59.15
CA ASN A 218 -22.50 -16.88 58.26
C ASN A 218 -23.42 -16.59 57.07
N PHE A 219 -24.00 -15.38 56.98
CA PHE A 219 -24.95 -15.01 55.92
C PHE A 219 -24.82 -13.53 55.53
N ASN A 220 -24.62 -13.27 54.25
CA ASN A 220 -24.63 -11.94 53.65
C ASN A 220 -25.54 -11.90 52.41
N ILE A 221 -26.04 -10.71 52.12
CA ILE A 221 -26.74 -10.39 50.87
C ILE A 221 -26.12 -9.09 50.35
N GLY A 222 -25.75 -9.10 49.07
CA GLY A 222 -25.29 -7.93 48.35
C GLY A 222 -26.23 -7.55 47.21
N GLY A 223 -26.17 -6.28 46.84
CA GLY A 223 -26.79 -5.75 45.64
C GLY A 223 -25.81 -4.88 44.87
N THR A 224 -25.78 -5.02 43.56
CA THR A 224 -24.88 -4.31 42.67
C THR A 224 -25.70 -3.56 41.63
N ILE A 225 -25.33 -2.31 41.35
CA ILE A 225 -25.77 -1.61 40.14
C ILE A 225 -24.57 -0.93 39.49
N LEU A 226 -24.39 -1.18 38.20
CA LEU A 226 -23.28 -0.66 37.39
C LEU A 226 -23.87 -0.09 36.11
N HIS A 227 -23.39 1.07 35.70
CA HIS A 227 -23.71 1.70 34.43
C HIS A 227 -22.41 1.96 33.68
N LEU A 228 -22.24 1.29 32.54
CA LEU A 228 -21.11 1.46 31.63
C LEU A 228 -21.58 2.26 30.43
N ASN A 229 -20.98 3.43 30.21
CA ASN A 229 -21.25 4.26 29.06
C ASN A 229 -19.98 4.52 28.25
N GLU A 230 -20.02 4.19 26.98
CA GLU A 230 -18.97 4.51 26.01
C GLU A 230 -19.36 5.75 25.21
N ARG A 231 -18.38 6.61 24.92
CA ARG A 231 -18.56 7.79 24.09
C ARG A 231 -17.60 7.74 22.89
N PRO A 232 -18.14 7.73 21.66
CA PRO A 232 -17.35 7.74 20.44
C PRO A 232 -16.78 9.14 20.19
N TYR A 233 -15.75 9.22 19.35
CA TYR A 233 -15.14 10.49 18.94
C TYR A 233 -16.00 11.22 17.90
N THR A 234 -16.52 10.47 16.92
CA THR A 234 -17.41 10.93 15.85
C THR A 234 -18.86 10.52 16.12
N GLN A 235 -19.82 11.22 15.50
CA GLN A 235 -21.24 10.83 15.55
C GLN A 235 -21.58 9.71 14.56
N LYS A 236 -20.76 9.56 13.50
CA LYS A 236 -20.80 8.42 12.59
C LYS A 236 -19.96 7.31 13.18
N VAL A 237 -20.57 6.14 13.38
CA VAL A 237 -19.89 4.93 13.88
C VAL A 237 -20.17 3.78 12.94
N ASN A 238 -19.15 2.97 12.68
CA ASN A 238 -19.24 1.82 11.80
C ASN A 238 -19.82 0.61 12.53
N PHE A 239 -20.35 -0.33 11.74
CA PHE A 239 -20.87 -1.59 12.25
C PHE A 239 -19.80 -2.42 12.95
N GLY A 240 -20.08 -2.86 14.18
CA GLY A 240 -19.14 -3.58 15.05
C GLY A 240 -18.35 -2.68 16.01
N GLU A 241 -18.38 -1.35 15.82
CA GLU A 241 -17.73 -0.37 16.68
C GLU A 241 -18.74 0.46 17.49
N GLU A 242 -19.99 0.01 17.59
CA GLU A 242 -21.05 0.75 18.26
C GLU A 242 -20.77 0.89 19.76
N PRO A 243 -20.76 2.13 20.30
CA PRO A 243 -20.54 2.38 21.71
C PRO A 243 -21.77 1.97 22.52
N ILE A 244 -21.51 1.19 23.56
CA ILE A 244 -22.56 0.66 24.44
C ILE A 244 -22.89 1.65 25.58
N SER A 245 -24.13 1.58 26.05
CA SER A 245 -24.61 2.28 27.25
C SER A 245 -25.45 1.31 28.08
N ASN A 246 -24.77 0.42 28.78
CA ASN A 246 -25.38 -0.73 29.43
C ASN A 246 -25.51 -0.50 30.93
N THR A 247 -26.63 -0.93 31.51
CA THR A 247 -26.85 -0.93 32.96
C THR A 247 -27.01 -2.37 33.44
N ILE A 248 -26.14 -2.80 34.34
CA ILE A 248 -26.24 -4.11 35.00
C ILE A 248 -26.74 -3.86 36.42
N TRP A 249 -27.74 -4.61 36.84
CA TRP A 249 -28.10 -4.68 38.25
C TRP A 249 -28.18 -6.14 38.69
N GLY A 250 -27.80 -6.41 39.93
CA GLY A 250 -27.73 -7.78 40.42
C GLY A 250 -27.84 -7.88 41.93
N LEU A 251 -28.14 -9.09 42.38
CA LEU A 251 -28.25 -9.49 43.77
C LEU A 251 -27.40 -10.73 44.00
N ASN A 252 -26.67 -10.76 45.10
CA ASN A 252 -25.88 -11.91 45.51
C ASN A 252 -26.21 -12.30 46.94
N ALA A 253 -26.21 -13.59 47.25
CA ALA A 253 -26.38 -14.10 48.61
C ALA A 253 -25.35 -15.19 48.85
N SER A 254 -24.64 -15.12 49.98
CA SER A 254 -23.74 -16.20 50.38
C SER A 254 -24.04 -16.65 51.81
N TYR A 255 -24.06 -17.96 52.00
CA TYR A 255 -24.23 -18.62 53.28
C TYR A 255 -23.11 -19.62 53.47
N ARG A 256 -22.43 -19.59 54.62
CA ARG A 256 -21.43 -20.60 55.00
C ARG A 256 -21.63 -21.01 56.45
N GLY A 257 -21.88 -22.29 56.68
CA GLY A 257 -22.06 -22.84 58.03
C GLY A 257 -21.36 -24.18 58.20
N GLU A 258 -20.89 -24.46 59.42
CA GLU A 258 -20.34 -25.77 59.75
C GLU A 258 -21.46 -26.79 60.01
N SER A 259 -21.36 -27.98 59.41
CA SER A 259 -22.30 -29.07 59.58
C SER A 259 -21.66 -30.22 60.35
N GLN A 260 -21.87 -30.21 61.67
CA GLN A 260 -21.44 -31.31 62.54
C GLN A 260 -22.16 -32.64 62.23
N PHE A 261 -23.33 -32.57 61.60
CA PHE A 261 -24.05 -33.75 61.13
C PHE A 261 -23.27 -34.46 60.01
N LEU A 262 -22.75 -33.71 59.03
CA LEU A 262 -21.94 -34.27 57.95
C LEU A 262 -20.63 -34.83 58.47
N THR A 263 -19.95 -34.11 59.37
CA THR A 263 -18.71 -34.60 60.02
C THR A 263 -18.95 -35.96 60.68
N LYS A 264 -20.01 -36.07 61.49
CA LYS A 264 -20.38 -37.30 62.20
C LYS A 264 -20.84 -38.43 61.28
N LEU A 265 -21.36 -38.11 60.10
CA LEU A 265 -21.77 -39.10 59.11
C LEU A 265 -20.55 -39.71 58.43
N ILE A 266 -19.56 -38.88 58.09
CA ILE A 266 -18.29 -39.31 57.49
C ILE A 266 -17.46 -40.12 58.50
N ASP A 267 -17.43 -39.71 59.77
CA ASP A 267 -16.75 -40.43 60.87
C ASP A 267 -17.29 -41.85 61.13
N LYS A 268 -18.49 -42.18 60.62
CA LYS A 268 -19.06 -43.53 60.75
C LYS A 268 -18.60 -44.50 59.66
N ILE A 269 -17.86 -44.03 58.66
CA ILE A 269 -17.30 -44.88 57.61
C ILE A 269 -16.10 -45.64 58.20
N PRO A 270 -16.12 -46.98 58.24
CA PRO A 270 -15.03 -47.75 58.83
C PRO A 270 -13.70 -47.42 58.15
N LEU A 271 -12.62 -47.30 58.94
CA LEU A 271 -11.24 -46.94 58.53
C LEU A 271 -10.96 -45.44 58.27
N LEU A 272 -11.92 -44.53 58.52
CA LEU A 272 -11.73 -43.07 58.44
C LEU A 272 -11.98 -42.42 59.81
N GLU A 273 -11.01 -41.65 60.33
CA GLU A 273 -11.18 -40.74 61.47
C GLU A 273 -11.03 -39.30 60.97
N THR A 274 -12.10 -38.50 60.99
CA THR A 274 -12.04 -37.10 60.53
C THR A 274 -12.09 -36.13 61.71
N ARG A 275 -11.07 -35.28 61.86
CA ARG A 275 -10.98 -34.26 62.94
C ARG A 275 -11.35 -32.85 62.48
N THR A 276 -11.57 -32.68 61.17
CA THR A 276 -11.85 -31.39 60.55
C THR A 276 -13.36 -31.21 60.37
N PRO A 277 -13.97 -30.09 60.83
CA PRO A 277 -15.40 -29.84 60.65
C PRO A 277 -15.79 -29.81 59.17
N SER A 278 -16.88 -30.48 58.80
CA SER A 278 -17.51 -30.31 57.50
C SER A 278 -18.18 -28.94 57.43
N SER A 279 -18.11 -28.27 56.28
CA SER A 279 -18.82 -27.01 56.03
C SER A 279 -19.75 -27.13 54.83
N ILE A 280 -20.85 -26.40 54.89
CA ILE A 280 -21.81 -26.23 53.79
C ILE A 280 -21.74 -24.76 53.40
N SER A 281 -21.46 -24.51 52.12
CA SER A 281 -21.55 -23.19 51.53
C SER A 281 -22.59 -23.17 50.42
N PHE A 282 -23.41 -22.12 50.40
CA PHE A 282 -24.36 -21.83 49.33
C PHE A 282 -24.08 -20.41 48.84
N ASN A 283 -23.85 -20.27 47.54
CA ASN A 283 -23.69 -18.99 46.88
C ASN A 283 -24.75 -18.91 45.77
N GLY A 284 -25.49 -17.81 45.73
CA GLY A 284 -26.45 -17.52 44.68
C GLY A 284 -26.22 -16.11 44.15
N GLU A 285 -26.25 -15.97 42.82
CA GLU A 285 -26.08 -14.70 42.14
C GLU A 285 -27.16 -14.57 41.07
N PHE A 286 -27.72 -13.37 40.96
CA PHE A 286 -28.64 -12.96 39.90
C PHE A 286 -28.13 -11.64 39.35
N ALA A 287 -28.03 -11.53 38.03
CA ALA A 287 -27.71 -10.28 37.36
C ALA A 287 -28.58 -10.15 36.11
N ASP A 288 -29.06 -8.94 35.88
CA ASP A 288 -29.83 -8.57 34.71
C ASP A 288 -29.14 -7.39 34.01
N LEU A 289 -29.05 -7.50 32.68
CA LEU A 289 -28.39 -6.53 31.82
C LEU A 289 -29.48 -5.80 31.05
N ILE A 290 -29.56 -4.49 31.26
CA ILE A 290 -30.37 -3.58 30.47
C ILE A 290 -29.45 -2.97 29.40
N PRO A 291 -29.50 -3.45 28.15
CA PRO A 291 -28.67 -2.91 27.08
C PRO A 291 -29.16 -1.54 26.64
N GLY A 292 -28.24 -0.69 26.21
CA GLY A 292 -28.55 0.63 25.66
C GLY A 292 -27.44 1.13 24.74
N HIS A 293 -27.68 2.26 24.08
CA HIS A 293 -26.71 2.90 23.18
C HIS A 293 -26.37 4.31 23.65
N SER A 294 -25.17 4.78 23.29
CA SER A 294 -24.74 6.14 23.63
C SER A 294 -25.61 7.20 22.96
N ARG A 295 -26.00 8.26 23.70
CA ARG A 295 -26.71 9.44 23.15
C ARG A 295 -25.82 10.38 22.33
N ALA A 296 -24.51 10.14 22.35
CA ALA A 296 -23.56 10.84 21.49
C ALA A 296 -23.74 10.47 20.01
N ILE A 297 -24.32 9.29 19.75
CA ILE A 297 -24.85 8.90 18.46
C ILE A 297 -26.30 9.39 18.38
N SER A 298 -26.79 9.56 17.15
CA SER A 298 -28.19 9.92 16.87
C SER A 298 -29.21 9.21 17.79
N ASN A 299 -30.33 9.87 18.08
CA ASN A 299 -31.38 9.35 18.98
C ASN A 299 -31.93 7.97 18.57
N ALA A 300 -31.75 7.56 17.31
CA ALA A 300 -32.19 6.27 16.79
C ALA A 300 -31.14 5.15 16.95
N GLY A 301 -29.92 5.45 17.42
CA GLY A 301 -28.85 4.47 17.56
C GLY A 301 -28.32 3.96 16.22
N ASN A 302 -28.21 4.84 15.22
CA ASN A 302 -27.77 4.46 13.88
C ASN A 302 -26.32 3.95 13.87
N SER A 303 -26.09 2.88 13.11
CA SER A 303 -24.78 2.33 12.77
C SER A 303 -24.64 2.28 11.25
N TYR A 304 -23.45 2.59 10.75
CA TYR A 304 -23.16 2.62 9.31
C TYR A 304 -22.51 1.30 8.91
N ILE A 305 -23.15 0.58 7.98
CA ILE A 305 -22.55 -0.61 7.36
C ILE A 305 -21.42 -0.19 6.41
N ASP A 306 -21.63 0.94 5.71
CA ASP A 306 -20.65 1.62 4.87
C ASP A 306 -21.05 3.10 4.80
N ASP A 307 -20.07 4.00 4.92
CA ASP A 307 -20.25 5.44 4.80
C ASP A 307 -19.57 6.03 3.55
N PHE A 308 -18.89 5.20 2.77
CA PHE A 308 -18.09 5.53 1.58
C PHE A 308 -16.99 6.57 1.83
N GLU A 309 -16.67 6.95 3.07
CA GLU A 309 -15.66 8.00 3.33
C GLU A 309 -14.24 7.55 2.97
N SER A 310 -13.96 6.25 3.04
CA SER A 310 -12.68 5.65 2.65
C SER A 310 -12.74 4.87 1.34
N SER A 311 -13.74 5.16 0.49
CA SER A 311 -13.91 4.48 -0.81
C SER A 311 -12.87 4.91 -1.85
N GLU A 312 -12.24 6.06 -1.65
CA GLU A 312 -11.23 6.64 -2.53
C GLU A 312 -9.93 6.87 -1.78
N ILE A 313 -8.84 6.29 -2.29
CA ILE A 313 -7.49 6.51 -1.78
C ILE A 313 -6.67 7.10 -2.93
N PRO A 314 -6.42 8.43 -2.94
CA PRO A 314 -5.68 9.05 -4.03
C PRO A 314 -4.20 8.65 -3.99
N LEU A 315 -3.65 8.28 -5.14
CA LEU A 315 -2.21 8.12 -5.35
C LEU A 315 -1.67 9.42 -5.96
N ASP A 316 -0.84 10.13 -5.22
CA ASP A 316 -0.34 11.43 -5.67
C ASP A 316 0.77 11.29 -6.72
N LEU A 317 0.53 11.85 -7.91
CA LEU A 317 1.49 11.88 -9.02
C LEU A 317 2.11 13.27 -9.26
N LYS A 318 1.81 14.28 -8.42
CA LYS A 318 2.25 15.67 -8.62
C LYS A 318 3.73 15.93 -8.30
N SER A 319 4.44 14.98 -7.71
CA SER A 319 5.85 15.16 -7.30
C SER A 319 6.74 15.33 -8.53
N PHE A 320 7.16 16.56 -8.83
CA PHE A 320 7.89 16.90 -10.07
C PHE A 320 9.23 16.14 -10.22
N ASN A 321 9.91 15.87 -9.09
CA ASN A 321 11.18 15.15 -9.04
C ASN A 321 11.06 13.64 -9.32
N ALA A 322 9.85 13.09 -9.31
CA ALA A 322 9.60 11.69 -9.66
C ALA A 322 9.40 11.50 -11.17
N TRP A 323 9.43 12.58 -11.95
CA TRP A 323 9.27 12.56 -13.40
C TRP A 323 10.60 12.80 -14.11
N SER A 324 10.82 12.08 -15.20
CA SER A 324 11.97 12.17 -16.09
C SER A 324 11.52 12.46 -17.53
N VAL A 325 12.48 12.78 -18.41
CA VAL A 325 12.23 12.90 -19.85
C VAL A 325 11.64 11.59 -20.37
N SER A 326 10.61 11.64 -21.21
CA SER A 326 10.01 10.43 -21.74
C SER A 326 10.77 9.84 -22.93
N SER A 327 10.72 8.52 -23.04
CA SER A 327 10.92 7.83 -24.31
C SER A 327 9.77 8.14 -25.28
N ILE A 328 9.94 7.75 -26.54
CA ILE A 328 8.90 7.89 -27.57
C ILE A 328 7.89 6.76 -27.39
N PRO A 329 6.57 7.03 -27.24
CA PRO A 329 5.57 5.99 -27.10
C PRO A 329 5.59 5.01 -28.28
N GLN A 330 5.79 3.72 -27.98
CA GLN A 330 5.83 2.66 -28.99
C GLN A 330 4.44 2.10 -29.28
N GLY A 331 4.28 1.48 -30.46
CA GLY A 331 3.03 0.85 -30.88
C GLY A 331 1.95 1.81 -31.40
N GLN A 332 2.27 3.10 -31.53
CA GLN A 332 1.38 4.16 -32.01
C GLN A 332 1.91 4.78 -33.32
N ASP A 333 2.05 3.95 -34.36
CA ASP A 333 2.71 4.35 -35.62
C ASP A 333 2.05 5.53 -36.36
N GLN A 334 0.79 5.84 -36.04
CA GLN A 334 0.08 6.99 -36.61
C GLN A 334 0.53 8.32 -35.98
N LEU A 335 0.92 8.30 -34.70
CA LEU A 335 1.34 9.48 -33.95
C LEU A 335 2.87 9.58 -33.87
N PHE A 336 3.55 8.45 -33.68
CA PHE A 336 5.00 8.37 -33.49
C PHE A 336 5.65 7.36 -34.46
N PRO A 337 5.60 7.57 -35.79
CA PRO A 337 6.22 6.67 -36.76
C PRO A 337 7.75 6.53 -36.60
N GLU A 338 8.42 7.53 -36.03
CA GLU A 338 9.84 7.55 -35.70
C GLU A 338 10.18 6.60 -34.53
N ALA A 339 9.18 6.19 -33.73
CA ALA A 339 9.28 5.17 -32.70
C ALA A 339 9.51 3.75 -33.27
N ARG A 340 9.94 3.59 -34.52
CA ARG A 340 10.50 2.34 -35.09
C ARG A 340 12.02 2.37 -35.34
N LEU A 341 12.61 3.55 -35.37
CA LEU A 341 14.04 3.72 -35.61
C LEU A 341 14.83 3.37 -34.35
N ASN A 342 15.82 2.47 -34.48
CA ASN A 342 16.72 2.13 -33.39
C ASN A 342 18.12 2.65 -33.70
N ASN A 343 18.78 3.20 -32.68
CA ASN A 343 20.13 3.75 -32.77
C ASN A 343 20.27 4.75 -33.95
N ASN A 344 19.33 5.69 -34.05
CA ASN A 344 19.30 6.71 -35.09
C ASN A 344 18.73 8.02 -34.53
N LEU A 345 19.53 9.10 -34.63
CA LEU A 345 19.19 10.44 -34.12
C LEU A 345 17.84 10.97 -34.62
N THR A 346 17.40 10.54 -35.81
CA THR A 346 16.12 10.96 -36.40
C THR A 346 14.93 10.64 -35.51
N SER A 347 15.01 9.65 -34.60
CA SER A 347 13.91 9.39 -33.67
C SER A 347 13.69 10.53 -32.67
N GLY A 348 14.73 11.30 -32.31
CA GLY A 348 14.61 12.43 -31.39
C GLY A 348 14.14 13.74 -32.06
N ASN A 349 14.09 13.79 -33.39
CA ASN A 349 13.91 15.06 -34.12
C ASN A 349 12.60 15.79 -33.83
N ASN A 350 11.54 15.09 -33.43
CA ASN A 350 10.24 15.69 -33.11
C ASN A 350 10.08 16.10 -31.64
N ARG A 351 11.07 15.82 -30.78
CA ARG A 351 11.03 16.16 -29.37
C ARG A 351 11.25 17.67 -29.18
N ALA A 352 10.19 18.38 -28.80
CA ALA A 352 10.25 19.80 -28.46
C ALA A 352 10.51 20.02 -26.96
N LYS A 353 10.80 21.27 -26.59
CA LYS A 353 11.11 21.61 -25.19
C LYS A 353 9.87 21.48 -24.33
N ILE A 354 10.00 20.70 -23.27
CA ILE A 354 9.04 20.63 -22.17
C ILE A 354 9.81 20.91 -20.88
N ALA A 355 9.16 21.59 -19.94
CA ALA A 355 9.68 21.81 -18.61
C ALA A 355 8.58 21.51 -17.58
N TRP A 356 8.92 20.79 -16.52
CA TRP A 356 8.02 20.47 -15.42
C TRP A 356 8.62 20.84 -14.08
N TYR A 357 7.88 21.58 -13.27
CA TYR A 357 8.42 22.20 -12.06
C TYR A 357 7.32 22.65 -11.10
N VAL A 358 7.73 22.96 -9.88
CA VAL A 358 6.93 23.71 -8.91
C VAL A 358 7.59 25.08 -8.75
N ILE A 359 6.82 26.15 -8.92
CA ILE A 359 7.35 27.50 -8.72
C ILE A 359 7.66 27.70 -7.23
N ASP A 360 8.92 27.97 -6.93
CA ASP A 360 9.35 28.28 -5.56
C ASP A 360 8.64 29.54 -5.04
N PRO A 361 7.97 29.47 -3.87
CA PRO A 361 7.29 30.60 -3.25
C PRO A 361 8.18 31.82 -3.01
N LEU A 362 9.52 31.68 -3.03
CA LEU A 362 10.44 32.81 -2.95
C LEU A 362 10.14 33.87 -4.02
N PHE A 363 9.70 33.47 -5.23
CA PHE A 363 9.44 34.40 -6.31
C PHE A 363 8.16 35.21 -6.11
N LEU A 364 7.25 34.75 -5.25
CA LEU A 364 5.90 35.29 -5.09
C LEU A 364 5.74 36.03 -3.76
N ARG A 365 6.48 35.64 -2.73
CA ARG A 365 6.39 36.23 -1.37
C ARG A 365 7.22 37.49 -1.18
N ASN A 366 7.96 37.94 -2.19
CA ASN A 366 8.69 39.21 -2.22
C ASN A 366 9.65 39.43 -1.02
N GLY A 367 10.28 38.33 -0.56
CA GLY A 367 11.27 38.30 0.51
C GLY A 367 12.62 38.92 0.11
N SER A 368 13.64 38.74 0.95
CA SER A 368 15.00 39.24 0.68
C SER A 368 15.72 38.50 -0.46
N SER A 369 15.28 37.28 -0.76
CA SER A 369 15.88 36.42 -1.80
C SER A 369 15.19 36.55 -3.16
N THR A 370 14.12 37.35 -3.26
CA THR A 370 13.42 37.60 -4.52
C THR A 370 14.19 38.65 -5.34
N PRO A 371 14.54 38.36 -6.61
CA PRO A 371 15.21 39.35 -7.46
C PRO A 371 14.43 40.64 -7.61
N THR A 372 15.15 41.77 -7.68
CA THR A 372 14.52 43.11 -7.64
C THR A 372 13.64 43.37 -8.85
N HIS A 373 14.01 42.90 -10.05
CA HIS A 373 13.22 43.09 -11.27
C HIS A 373 11.88 42.34 -11.20
N ILE A 374 11.87 41.10 -10.67
CA ILE A 374 10.64 40.33 -10.45
C ILE A 374 9.73 41.02 -9.42
N LYS A 375 10.31 41.51 -8.32
CA LYS A 375 9.56 42.26 -7.30
C LYS A 375 8.97 43.57 -7.82
N GLN A 376 9.61 44.17 -8.82
CA GLN A 376 9.15 45.39 -9.49
C GLN A 376 8.18 45.12 -10.64
N ASP A 377 7.89 43.86 -10.95
CA ASP A 377 6.89 43.44 -11.94
C ASP A 377 5.75 42.62 -11.30
N PRO A 378 4.81 43.28 -10.57
CA PRO A 378 3.64 42.60 -10.04
C PRO A 378 2.73 42.00 -11.12
N GLY A 379 2.82 42.46 -12.36
CA GLY A 379 2.03 41.94 -13.48
C GLY A 379 2.41 40.49 -13.77
N SER A 380 3.71 40.20 -13.89
CA SER A 380 4.22 38.84 -14.07
C SER A 380 3.92 37.94 -12.87
N GLN A 381 4.04 38.45 -11.63
CA GLN A 381 3.72 37.68 -10.42
C GLN A 381 2.22 37.35 -10.27
N SER A 382 1.34 38.17 -10.83
CA SER A 382 -0.12 37.98 -10.77
C SER A 382 -0.68 37.20 -11.95
N SER A 383 0.17 36.82 -12.93
CA SER A 383 -0.22 35.94 -14.03
C SER A 383 -0.80 34.64 -13.51
N HIS A 384 -1.81 34.13 -14.21
CA HIS A 384 -2.46 32.87 -13.85
C HIS A 384 -1.49 31.69 -13.94
N PHE A 385 -0.46 31.77 -14.80
CA PHE A 385 0.56 30.74 -14.97
C PHE A 385 1.63 30.71 -13.86
N VAL A 386 1.65 31.72 -12.98
CA VAL A 386 2.75 31.94 -12.02
C VAL A 386 2.30 32.02 -10.57
N ARG A 387 1.11 32.55 -10.31
CA ARG A 387 0.60 32.83 -8.95
C ARG A 387 0.49 31.57 -8.06
N GLU A 388 0.54 31.77 -6.74
CA GLU A 388 0.14 30.72 -5.78
C GLU A 388 -1.38 30.47 -5.89
N ILE A 389 -1.78 29.20 -5.80
CA ILE A 389 -3.20 28.80 -5.74
C ILE A 389 -3.51 28.35 -4.32
N TYR A 390 -4.53 28.96 -3.72
CA TYR A 390 -4.99 28.61 -2.38
C TYR A 390 -5.98 27.45 -2.40
N GLU A 391 -6.00 26.67 -1.31
CA GLU A 391 -6.88 25.52 -1.15
C GLU A 391 -8.35 25.85 -1.32
N ASN A 392 -8.77 27.02 -0.82
CA ASN A 392 -10.14 27.50 -0.90
C ASN A 392 -10.58 27.92 -2.32
N GLU A 393 -9.66 28.10 -3.27
CA GLU A 393 -10.01 28.36 -4.66
C GLU A 393 -10.53 27.11 -5.36
N ILE A 394 -9.92 25.96 -5.08
CA ILE A 394 -10.31 24.66 -5.66
C ILE A 394 -11.37 23.98 -4.78
N PHE A 395 -11.19 24.05 -3.45
CA PHE A 395 -12.02 23.36 -2.46
C PHE A 395 -12.62 24.35 -1.45
N PRO A 396 -13.61 25.16 -1.85
CA PRO A 396 -14.15 26.25 -1.01
C PRO A 396 -14.83 25.78 0.28
N ASN A 397 -15.29 24.52 0.32
CA ASN A 397 -15.96 23.94 1.49
C ASN A 397 -15.02 23.17 2.42
N ARG A 398 -13.72 23.10 2.09
CA ARG A 398 -12.74 22.41 2.92
C ARG A 398 -12.27 23.34 4.04
N GLU A 399 -12.42 22.90 5.28
CA GLU A 399 -11.95 23.65 6.44
C GLU A 399 -10.47 23.35 6.72
N SER A 400 -9.60 24.36 6.58
CA SER A 400 -8.20 24.23 6.98
C SER A 400 -8.08 24.17 8.51
N THR A 401 -7.30 23.24 9.04
CA THR A 401 -7.17 22.97 10.49
C THR A 401 -6.69 24.16 11.33
N SER A 402 -5.92 25.08 10.71
CA SER A 402 -5.37 26.28 11.34
C SER A 402 -6.22 27.54 11.13
N GLY A 403 -7.30 27.46 10.33
CA GLY A 403 -8.12 28.61 9.93
C GLY A 403 -7.43 29.61 8.98
N ILE A 404 -6.20 29.33 8.55
CA ILE A 404 -5.47 30.11 7.54
C ILE A 404 -5.49 29.30 6.23
N PRO A 405 -5.95 29.88 5.10
CA PRO A 405 -5.91 29.20 3.81
C PRO A 405 -4.49 28.74 3.47
N THR A 406 -4.31 27.44 3.25
CA THR A 406 -3.03 26.88 2.84
C THR A 406 -2.90 26.96 1.31
N THR A 407 -1.66 27.10 0.81
CA THR A 407 -1.39 27.03 -0.64
C THR A 407 -1.24 25.58 -1.07
N ILE A 408 -1.71 25.28 -2.28
CA ILE A 408 -1.54 23.96 -2.90
C ILE A 408 -0.28 23.97 -3.75
N SER A 409 0.55 22.93 -3.65
CA SER A 409 1.67 22.71 -4.57
C SER A 409 1.15 22.23 -5.92
N ILE A 410 1.57 22.90 -7.00
CA ILE A 410 1.10 22.66 -8.36
C ILE A 410 2.26 22.14 -9.21
N LEU A 411 2.06 21.00 -9.86
CA LEU A 411 2.95 20.56 -10.93
C LEU A 411 2.66 21.42 -12.17
N ASN A 412 3.55 22.35 -12.46
CA ASN A 412 3.49 23.15 -13.68
C ASN A 412 4.13 22.35 -14.80
N ILE A 413 3.49 22.32 -15.96
CA ILE A 413 4.01 21.71 -17.18
C ILE A 413 3.97 22.79 -18.26
N ALA A 414 5.13 23.23 -18.71
CA ALA A 414 5.31 24.22 -19.76
C ALA A 414 5.82 23.53 -21.02
N TYR A 415 5.09 23.65 -22.13
CA TYR A 415 5.43 23.05 -23.41
C TYR A 415 5.71 24.14 -24.45
N TYR A 416 6.89 24.09 -25.05
CA TYR A 416 7.37 25.06 -26.05
C TYR A 416 7.61 24.33 -27.38
N PRO A 417 6.55 24.10 -28.20
CA PRO A 417 6.63 23.28 -29.41
C PRO A 417 7.56 23.82 -30.50
N GLY A 418 7.85 25.12 -30.48
CA GLY A 418 8.79 25.77 -31.41
C GLY A 418 10.26 25.70 -30.97
N GLU A 419 10.55 25.22 -29.76
CA GLU A 419 11.91 25.11 -29.23
C GLU A 419 12.34 23.65 -29.20
N LYS A 420 13.62 23.39 -29.47
CA LYS A 420 14.17 22.04 -29.40
C LYS A 420 14.12 21.53 -27.95
N GLY A 421 13.75 20.27 -27.78
CA GLY A 421 13.91 19.54 -26.52
C GLY A 421 15.31 18.93 -26.38
N PRO A 422 15.58 18.23 -25.27
CA PRO A 422 16.84 17.52 -25.07
C PRO A 422 17.01 16.38 -26.07
N TYR A 423 18.24 16.18 -26.54
CA TYR A 423 18.67 15.20 -27.54
C TYR A 423 17.90 15.31 -28.87
N ASN A 424 17.66 16.53 -29.35
CA ASN A 424 17.03 16.80 -30.63
C ASN A 424 18.04 17.37 -31.65
N PHE A 425 18.43 16.53 -32.61
CA PHE A 425 19.38 16.88 -33.67
C PHE A 425 18.72 17.22 -35.03
N ASP A 426 17.47 17.68 -35.02
CA ASP A 426 16.73 18.05 -36.24
C ASP A 426 17.39 19.24 -36.94
N THR A 427 17.60 19.15 -38.25
CA THR A 427 18.26 20.18 -39.08
C THR A 427 17.47 20.42 -40.34
N ASP A 428 17.55 19.48 -41.28
CA ASP A 428 16.83 19.51 -42.54
C ASP A 428 15.46 18.86 -42.44
N PRO A 429 14.48 19.30 -43.27
CA PRO A 429 13.23 18.58 -43.43
C PRO A 429 13.49 17.15 -43.93
N GLY A 430 12.99 16.18 -43.17
CA GLY A 430 13.12 14.75 -43.43
C GLY A 430 11.78 14.05 -43.65
N THR A 431 11.78 12.73 -43.51
CA THR A 431 10.55 11.92 -43.57
C THR A 431 9.70 12.06 -42.31
N TYR A 432 10.34 12.28 -41.17
CA TYR A 432 9.70 12.29 -39.85
C TYR A 432 9.57 13.69 -39.25
N SER A 433 10.42 14.64 -39.65
CA SER A 433 10.48 16.00 -39.10
C SER A 433 10.52 17.05 -40.21
N ARG A 434 10.12 18.29 -39.88
CA ARG A 434 10.12 19.43 -40.82
C ARG A 434 11.39 20.28 -40.78
N GLY A 435 12.37 19.91 -39.95
CA GLY A 435 13.64 20.64 -39.82
C GLY A 435 13.54 21.84 -38.88
N MET A 436 14.50 22.75 -39.02
CA MET A 436 14.53 24.00 -38.24
C MET A 436 14.64 25.25 -39.11
N THR A 437 14.08 26.34 -38.58
CA THR A 437 14.18 27.69 -39.13
C THR A 437 15.61 28.25 -39.04
N PRO A 438 15.94 29.32 -39.80
CA PRO A 438 17.20 30.04 -39.65
C PRO A 438 17.45 30.64 -38.26
N ALA A 439 16.41 30.75 -37.43
CA ALA A 439 16.53 31.20 -36.04
C ALA A 439 16.81 30.06 -35.05
N GLY A 440 17.02 28.81 -35.52
CA GLY A 440 17.25 27.64 -34.66
C GLY A 440 15.99 27.08 -33.99
N LYS A 441 14.80 27.61 -34.33
CA LYS A 441 13.49 27.13 -33.84
C LYS A 441 12.97 26.00 -34.73
N LEU A 442 12.21 25.07 -34.16
CA LEU A 442 11.62 23.93 -34.87
C LEU A 442 10.57 24.42 -35.89
N ASP A 443 10.67 23.92 -37.13
CA ASP A 443 9.62 24.11 -38.13
C ASP A 443 8.42 23.20 -37.82
N ASP A 444 7.23 23.69 -38.17
CA ASP A 444 5.94 23.02 -37.96
C ASP A 444 5.69 22.55 -36.50
N PRO A 445 5.54 23.49 -35.54
CA PRO A 445 5.41 23.18 -34.12
C PRO A 445 4.23 22.24 -33.78
N GLU A 446 3.17 22.24 -34.59
CA GLU A 446 2.00 21.36 -34.42
C GLU A 446 2.32 19.88 -34.62
N SER A 447 3.40 19.56 -35.34
CA SER A 447 3.88 18.19 -35.57
C SER A 447 4.79 17.65 -34.46
N ARG A 448 5.16 18.49 -33.49
CA ARG A 448 6.15 18.17 -32.45
C ARG A 448 5.47 17.61 -31.21
N TRP A 449 6.23 16.90 -30.38
CA TRP A 449 5.75 16.35 -29.12
C TRP A 449 6.74 16.66 -27.99
N GLY A 450 6.26 16.65 -26.75
CA GLY A 450 7.08 16.73 -25.55
C GLY A 450 6.44 15.83 -24.51
N GLY A 451 7.26 15.10 -23.76
CA GLY A 451 6.76 14.11 -22.82
C GLY A 451 7.63 13.98 -21.59
N MET A 452 6.97 13.57 -20.51
CA MET A 452 7.56 13.22 -19.23
C MET A 452 6.99 11.87 -18.81
N MET A 453 7.79 11.02 -18.19
CA MET A 453 7.37 9.71 -17.71
C MET A 453 7.78 9.50 -16.25
N ARG A 454 7.13 8.55 -15.58
CA ARG A 454 7.46 8.15 -14.22
C ARG A 454 7.02 6.72 -13.96
N GLU A 455 7.64 6.08 -12.97
CA GLU A 455 7.15 4.81 -12.46
C GLU A 455 5.86 4.96 -11.64
N VAL A 456 5.03 3.92 -11.71
CA VAL A 456 3.89 3.72 -10.82
C VAL A 456 4.19 2.52 -9.93
N LEU A 457 4.38 2.78 -8.64
CA LEU A 457 4.80 1.77 -7.66
C LEU A 457 3.79 0.61 -7.52
N THR A 458 2.51 0.87 -7.82
CA THR A 458 1.45 -0.13 -7.82
C THR A 458 1.28 -0.70 -9.22
N SER A 459 1.92 -1.83 -9.52
CA SER A 459 1.85 -2.43 -10.87
C SER A 459 0.53 -3.15 -11.17
N ASP A 460 -0.16 -3.67 -10.15
CA ASP A 460 -1.44 -4.38 -10.31
C ASP A 460 -2.62 -3.45 -10.00
N PHE A 461 -3.10 -2.77 -11.04
CA PHE A 461 -4.23 -1.84 -10.96
C PHE A 461 -5.55 -2.55 -10.64
N GLU A 462 -5.70 -3.83 -10.99
CA GLU A 462 -6.91 -4.62 -10.71
C GLU A 462 -7.01 -4.91 -9.22
N THR A 463 -5.94 -5.43 -8.62
CA THR A 463 -5.89 -5.70 -7.18
C THR A 463 -5.98 -4.41 -6.35
N ALA A 464 -5.38 -3.32 -6.83
CA ALA A 464 -5.47 -2.02 -6.19
C ALA A 464 -6.77 -1.24 -6.50
N ASN A 465 -7.63 -1.76 -7.38
CA ASN A 465 -8.89 -1.13 -7.79
C ASN A 465 -8.69 0.33 -8.27
N ILE A 466 -7.69 0.58 -9.13
CA ILE A 466 -7.45 1.91 -9.71
C ILE A 466 -8.46 2.15 -10.83
N GLN A 467 -9.26 3.23 -10.71
CA GLN A 467 -10.36 3.51 -11.64
C GLN A 467 -10.17 4.79 -12.46
N TYR A 468 -9.63 5.85 -11.86
CA TYR A 468 -9.60 7.17 -12.47
C TYR A 468 -8.22 7.82 -12.35
N ILE A 469 -7.85 8.58 -13.38
CA ILE A 469 -6.85 9.65 -13.26
C ILE A 469 -7.63 10.94 -13.03
N GLU A 470 -7.44 11.55 -11.86
CA GLU A 470 -8.06 12.82 -11.51
C GLU A 470 -7.02 13.93 -11.46
N PHE A 471 -7.33 15.04 -12.12
CA PHE A 471 -6.49 16.24 -12.07
C PHE A 471 -7.33 17.50 -12.28
N TRP A 472 -6.85 18.59 -11.71
CA TRP A 472 -7.40 19.92 -11.90
C TRP A 472 -6.45 20.69 -12.82
N LEU A 473 -6.88 20.93 -14.06
CA LEU A 473 -6.14 21.72 -15.02
C LEU A 473 -6.70 23.15 -15.03
N MET A 474 -5.84 24.13 -14.78
CA MET A 474 -6.19 25.54 -15.03
C MET A 474 -6.42 25.74 -16.52
N ASP A 475 -7.46 26.48 -16.90
CA ASP A 475 -7.71 26.84 -18.30
C ASP A 475 -6.44 27.45 -18.93
N PRO A 476 -5.75 26.73 -19.84
CA PRO A 476 -4.48 27.18 -20.39
C PRO A 476 -4.65 28.37 -21.33
N PHE A 477 -5.88 28.72 -21.72
CA PHE A 477 -6.20 29.80 -22.65
C PHE A 477 -6.70 31.07 -21.95
N VAL A 478 -6.65 31.11 -20.61
CA VAL A 478 -7.16 32.24 -19.81
C VAL A 478 -6.52 33.59 -20.18
N GLU A 479 -5.24 33.60 -20.57
CA GLU A 479 -4.53 34.81 -21.02
C GLU A 479 -4.51 34.97 -22.55
N ASN A 480 -4.83 33.93 -23.32
CA ASN A 480 -4.93 33.97 -24.79
C ASN A 480 -6.11 33.13 -25.33
N PRO A 481 -7.34 33.69 -25.31
CA PRO A 481 -8.54 32.94 -25.69
C PRO A 481 -8.63 32.55 -27.18
N ALA A 482 -7.78 33.12 -28.03
CA ALA A 482 -7.78 32.83 -29.47
C ALA A 482 -6.88 31.64 -29.87
N HIS A 483 -6.16 31.06 -28.90
CA HIS A 483 -5.26 29.94 -29.14
C HIS A 483 -6.05 28.67 -29.54
N GLN A 484 -5.58 27.94 -30.56
CA GLN A 484 -6.31 26.76 -31.09
C GLN A 484 -6.12 25.49 -30.26
N GLY A 485 -5.17 25.51 -29.33
CA GLY A 485 -4.93 24.44 -28.37
C GLY A 485 -3.94 23.39 -28.85
N GLY A 486 -4.00 22.22 -28.23
CA GLY A 486 -3.17 21.05 -28.51
C GLY A 486 -3.73 19.83 -27.78
N ASP A 487 -3.09 18.68 -27.97
CA ASP A 487 -3.53 17.42 -27.40
C ASP A 487 -2.67 17.01 -26.20
N LEU A 488 -3.31 16.52 -25.13
CA LEU A 488 -2.64 15.92 -23.97
C LEU A 488 -2.93 14.41 -23.95
N TYR A 489 -1.87 13.61 -23.94
CA TYR A 489 -1.97 12.16 -23.91
C TYR A 489 -1.49 11.62 -22.56
N PHE A 490 -2.25 10.68 -21.99
CA PHE A 490 -1.83 9.88 -20.85
C PHE A 490 -1.59 8.45 -21.31
N ASN A 491 -0.33 8.06 -21.42
CA ASN A 491 0.03 6.67 -21.70
C ASN A 491 0.15 5.93 -20.36
N LEU A 492 -0.58 4.82 -20.22
CA LEU A 492 -0.54 3.95 -19.05
C LEU A 492 -0.20 2.52 -19.47
N GLY A 493 0.61 1.84 -18.66
CA GLY A 493 1.03 0.46 -18.88
C GLY A 493 2.54 0.35 -19.04
N ASN A 494 2.96 -0.57 -19.90
CA ASN A 494 4.37 -0.83 -20.13
C ASN A 494 4.93 0.16 -21.15
N ILE A 495 5.61 1.19 -20.66
CA ILE A 495 6.29 2.22 -21.45
C ILE A 495 7.78 1.88 -21.50
N SER A 496 8.45 2.22 -22.60
CA SER A 496 9.88 2.00 -22.76
C SER A 496 10.67 2.93 -21.83
N GLU A 497 11.68 2.42 -21.13
CA GLU A 497 12.64 3.24 -20.35
C GLU A 497 13.85 3.68 -21.20
N ASP A 498 13.99 3.15 -22.42
CA ASP A 498 14.98 3.55 -23.43
C ASP A 498 14.63 4.93 -24.02
N ILE A 499 15.13 6.02 -23.39
CA ILE A 499 14.87 7.42 -23.74
C ILE A 499 15.68 7.81 -24.98
N LEU A 500 16.96 7.45 -24.98
CA LEU A 500 17.92 7.58 -26.08
C LEU A 500 17.99 6.28 -26.85
N ARG A 501 17.02 6.11 -27.75
CA ARG A 501 16.74 4.83 -28.35
C ARG A 501 17.93 4.18 -29.05
N ASP A 502 18.62 3.30 -28.36
CA ASP A 502 19.71 2.47 -28.86
C ASP A 502 19.75 1.07 -28.22
N SER A 503 18.75 0.74 -27.39
CA SER A 503 18.65 -0.54 -26.66
C SER A 503 19.81 -0.79 -25.70
N ARG A 504 20.50 0.26 -25.25
CA ARG A 504 21.43 0.22 -24.13
C ARG A 504 20.77 0.88 -22.92
N LYS A 505 21.38 0.69 -21.76
CA LYS A 505 20.99 1.36 -20.52
C LYS A 505 22.03 2.43 -20.24
N SER A 506 21.69 3.69 -20.46
CA SER A 506 22.53 4.80 -20.04
C SER A 506 22.36 5.07 -18.55
N PHE A 507 23.48 5.34 -17.87
CA PHE A 507 23.50 5.76 -16.47
C PHE A 507 24.81 6.45 -16.15
N GLU A 508 24.70 7.65 -15.61
CA GLU A 508 25.83 8.56 -15.38
C GLU A 508 26.88 8.02 -14.40
N ASN A 509 26.46 7.32 -13.35
CA ASN A 509 27.39 6.77 -12.36
C ASN A 509 28.25 5.62 -12.89
N GLY A 510 27.93 5.09 -14.07
CA GLY A 510 28.77 4.12 -14.77
C GLY A 510 29.85 4.76 -15.65
N LEU A 511 29.75 6.06 -15.91
CA LEU A 511 30.68 6.78 -16.77
C LEU A 511 32.05 6.98 -16.08
N PRO A 512 33.12 7.14 -16.86
CA PRO A 512 34.45 7.39 -16.32
C PRO A 512 34.50 8.68 -15.51
N GLY A 513 35.03 8.62 -14.28
CA GLY A 513 35.25 9.81 -13.44
C GLY A 513 36.45 10.67 -13.84
N SER A 514 36.95 10.56 -15.08
CA SER A 514 38.14 11.27 -15.55
C SER A 514 38.12 11.43 -17.06
N ALA A 515 39.03 12.23 -17.60
CA ALA A 515 39.20 12.41 -19.05
C ALA A 515 39.60 11.12 -19.80
N ASP A 516 40.10 10.10 -19.10
CA ASP A 516 40.43 8.81 -19.71
C ASP A 516 39.15 7.99 -19.94
N VAL A 517 38.73 7.96 -21.20
CA VAL A 517 37.52 7.24 -21.65
C VAL A 517 37.78 5.72 -21.63
N GLN A 518 37.31 5.03 -20.59
CA GLN A 518 37.44 3.58 -20.40
C GLN A 518 36.10 2.94 -20.06
N ASN A 519 35.92 1.65 -20.36
CA ASN A 519 34.69 0.90 -20.03
C ASN A 519 33.39 1.52 -20.57
N VAL A 520 33.45 2.23 -21.70
CA VAL A 520 32.28 2.74 -22.42
C VAL A 520 32.20 2.14 -23.81
N ASP A 521 30.98 1.99 -24.31
CA ASP A 521 30.66 1.72 -25.71
C ASP A 521 30.10 3.00 -26.34
N THR A 522 30.09 3.09 -27.68
CA THR A 522 29.53 4.25 -28.39
C THR A 522 28.33 3.86 -29.25
N THR A 523 27.26 4.65 -29.14
CA THR A 523 26.05 4.54 -29.96
C THR A 523 25.93 5.76 -30.87
N SER A 524 24.83 5.93 -31.59
CA SER A 524 24.59 7.16 -32.36
C SER A 524 24.28 8.35 -31.44
N TRP A 525 23.82 8.07 -30.22
CA TRP A 525 23.46 9.09 -29.23
C TRP A 525 24.66 9.56 -28.43
N GLY A 526 25.61 8.67 -28.10
CA GLY A 526 26.81 9.09 -27.39
C GLY A 526 27.59 7.93 -26.82
N ARG A 527 27.97 8.02 -25.55
CA ARG A 527 28.74 7.02 -24.80
C ARG A 527 27.88 6.38 -23.73
N VAL A 528 27.89 5.05 -23.69
CA VAL A 528 27.13 4.28 -22.71
C VAL A 528 28.09 3.39 -21.91
N PRO A 529 27.99 3.34 -20.58
CA PRO A 529 28.85 2.48 -19.76
C PRO A 529 28.64 0.99 -20.07
N THR A 530 29.74 0.23 -20.04
CA THR A 530 29.76 -1.24 -20.22
C THR A 530 29.78 -2.01 -18.90
N VAL A 531 29.84 -1.28 -17.78
CA VAL A 531 29.79 -1.84 -16.42
C VAL A 531 28.34 -2.11 -16.01
N GLN A 532 28.15 -2.89 -14.94
CA GLN A 532 26.83 -3.09 -14.35
C GLN A 532 26.59 -2.05 -13.24
N SER A 533 25.45 -1.38 -13.27
CA SER A 533 25.04 -0.51 -12.15
C SER A 533 24.71 -1.36 -10.93
N VAL A 534 25.44 -1.12 -9.81
CA VAL A 534 25.22 -1.81 -8.53
C VAL A 534 24.44 -0.93 -7.55
N VAL A 535 24.69 0.37 -7.57
CA VAL A 535 24.07 1.38 -6.72
C VAL A 535 23.77 2.60 -7.58
N ASN A 536 22.56 3.16 -7.43
CA ASN A 536 22.17 4.42 -8.06
C ASN A 536 22.70 5.60 -7.22
N ALA A 537 24.01 5.86 -7.30
CA ALA A 537 24.67 6.97 -6.62
C ALA A 537 25.99 7.33 -7.29
N PHE A 538 26.33 8.61 -7.25
CA PHE A 538 27.62 9.12 -7.68
C PHE A 538 28.73 8.88 -6.64
N ASP A 539 29.98 9.00 -7.09
CA ASP A 539 31.14 9.17 -6.19
C ASP A 539 31.06 10.54 -5.47
N ASN A 540 31.70 10.63 -4.31
CA ASN A 540 31.82 11.83 -3.48
C ASN A 540 32.97 12.76 -3.95
N SER A 541 33.59 12.47 -5.09
CA SER A 541 34.65 13.30 -5.68
C SER A 541 34.08 14.36 -6.63
N SER A 542 34.32 15.64 -6.33
CA SER A 542 33.93 16.75 -7.21
C SER A 542 34.59 16.68 -8.60
N GLU A 543 35.81 16.15 -8.71
CA GLU A 543 36.47 15.98 -10.02
C GLU A 543 35.79 14.89 -10.85
N SER A 544 35.38 13.79 -10.22
CA SER A 544 34.65 12.72 -10.91
C SER A 544 33.28 13.19 -11.38
N ARG A 545 32.60 14.02 -10.58
CA ARG A 545 31.27 14.53 -10.90
C ARG A 545 31.23 15.23 -12.26
N LEU A 546 32.24 16.04 -12.58
CA LEU A 546 32.35 16.77 -13.84
C LEU A 546 32.41 15.88 -15.11
N TYR A 547 32.69 14.58 -14.96
CA TYR A 547 32.73 13.63 -16.07
C TYR A 547 31.59 12.60 -16.01
N GLN A 548 30.84 12.57 -14.91
CA GLN A 548 29.73 11.63 -14.70
C GLN A 548 28.37 12.31 -14.88
N ASP A 549 28.18 13.51 -14.32
CA ASP A 549 26.97 14.34 -14.41
C ASP A 549 26.99 15.09 -15.74
N VAL A 550 26.69 14.37 -16.82
CA VAL A 550 26.89 14.77 -18.23
C VAL A 550 25.72 14.32 -19.11
N GLY A 551 24.55 14.07 -18.51
CA GLY A 551 23.35 13.65 -19.21
C GLY A 551 23.32 12.18 -19.64
N LEU A 552 22.22 11.82 -20.31
CA LEU A 552 21.98 10.46 -20.79
C LEU A 552 22.85 10.08 -21.98
N ASP A 553 23.39 11.04 -22.73
CA ASP A 553 24.26 10.74 -23.86
C ASP A 553 25.70 10.43 -23.44
N GLY A 554 26.07 10.71 -22.18
CA GLY A 554 27.40 10.43 -21.65
C GLY A 554 28.50 11.31 -22.26
N LEU A 555 28.14 12.47 -22.80
CA LEU A 555 29.05 13.41 -23.45
C LEU A 555 28.95 14.77 -22.77
N ARG A 556 30.11 15.38 -22.51
CA ARG A 556 30.14 16.80 -22.11
C ARG A 556 29.96 17.67 -23.34
N ASP A 557 29.48 18.90 -23.18
CA ASP A 557 29.42 19.92 -24.26
C ASP A 557 30.63 19.93 -25.22
N GLN A 558 31.85 19.84 -24.67
CA GLN A 558 33.08 19.85 -25.47
C GLN A 558 33.24 18.59 -26.33
N ASP A 559 32.87 17.43 -25.77
CA ASP A 559 32.90 16.15 -26.46
C ASP A 559 31.77 16.06 -27.48
N GLU A 560 30.57 16.59 -27.16
CA GLU A 560 29.44 16.70 -28.07
C GLU A 560 29.79 17.47 -29.34
N GLN A 561 30.53 18.58 -29.22
CA GLN A 561 30.96 19.35 -30.39
C GLN A 561 31.80 18.52 -31.38
N SER A 562 32.62 17.61 -30.84
CA SER A 562 33.42 16.71 -31.65
C SER A 562 32.61 15.52 -32.20
N PHE A 563 31.66 15.01 -31.40
CA PHE A 563 30.85 13.84 -31.71
C PHE A 563 29.77 14.15 -32.75
N PHE A 564 29.06 15.27 -32.57
CA PHE A 564 27.98 15.74 -33.43
C PHE A 564 28.45 16.72 -34.52
N LEU A 565 29.70 16.59 -34.98
CA LEU A 565 30.30 17.49 -35.98
C LEU A 565 29.44 17.62 -37.25
N ASN A 566 28.84 16.51 -37.71
CA ASN A 566 27.96 16.52 -38.89
C ASN A 566 26.69 17.37 -38.66
N TYR A 567 26.08 17.27 -37.48
CA TYR A 567 24.93 18.08 -37.08
C TYR A 567 25.33 19.55 -37.00
N LEU A 568 26.45 19.87 -36.35
CA LEU A 568 26.93 21.26 -36.22
C LEU A 568 27.26 21.90 -37.56
N GLN A 569 27.94 21.19 -38.46
CA GLN A 569 28.23 21.69 -39.82
C GLN A 569 26.93 21.98 -40.58
N ARG A 570 25.90 21.13 -40.41
CA ARG A 570 24.63 21.34 -41.07
C ARG A 570 23.84 22.50 -40.46
N SER A 571 23.80 22.60 -39.14
CA SER A 571 23.23 23.71 -38.40
C SER A 571 23.87 25.04 -38.83
N GLN A 572 25.20 25.12 -38.91
CA GLN A 572 25.92 26.32 -39.35
C GLN A 572 25.49 26.80 -40.74
N ALA A 573 25.18 25.88 -41.66
CA ALA A 573 24.76 26.22 -43.01
C ALA A 573 23.31 26.73 -43.09
N LEU A 574 22.48 26.44 -42.08
CA LEU A 574 21.05 26.73 -42.07
C LEU A 574 20.68 27.91 -41.15
N THR A 575 21.37 28.04 -40.01
CA THR A 575 21.04 29.01 -38.96
C THR A 575 21.84 30.30 -39.08
N ASN A 576 21.31 31.36 -38.49
CA ASN A 576 22.03 32.62 -38.33
C ASN A 576 23.19 32.45 -37.31
N PRO A 577 24.18 33.37 -37.29
CA PRO A 577 25.35 33.24 -36.42
C PRO A 577 25.03 33.16 -34.92
N ASP A 578 24.00 33.86 -34.47
CA ASP A 578 23.60 33.89 -33.04
C ASP A 578 22.99 32.54 -32.62
N ALA A 579 22.02 32.04 -33.39
CA ALA A 579 21.41 30.73 -33.17
C ALA A 579 22.42 29.59 -33.31
N TYR A 580 23.38 29.70 -34.24
CA TYR A 580 24.48 28.73 -34.33
C TYR A 580 25.37 28.75 -33.08
N THR A 581 25.63 29.94 -32.52
CA THR A 581 26.44 30.07 -31.31
C THR A 581 25.76 29.40 -30.12
N ASP A 582 24.44 29.49 -30.03
CA ASP A 582 23.69 28.80 -28.97
C ASP A 582 23.66 27.28 -29.17
N ILE A 583 23.47 26.80 -30.40
CA ILE A 583 23.58 25.36 -30.74
C ILE A 583 24.99 24.82 -30.48
N LEU A 584 26.03 25.64 -30.67
CA LEU A 584 27.41 25.23 -30.44
C LEU A 584 27.74 25.11 -28.95
N LYS A 585 27.08 25.90 -28.09
CA LYS A 585 27.28 25.82 -26.63
C LYS A 585 26.77 24.51 -26.07
N ASP A 586 25.58 24.10 -26.52
CA ASP A 586 24.79 22.98 -25.99
C ASP A 586 24.21 22.17 -27.17
N PRO A 587 25.03 21.35 -27.88
CA PRO A 587 24.58 20.58 -29.03
C PRO A 587 23.43 19.60 -28.75
N SER A 588 23.44 18.91 -27.60
CA SER A 588 22.39 17.98 -27.17
C SER A 588 21.20 18.68 -26.53
N ASN A 589 21.32 19.93 -26.09
CA ASN A 589 20.23 20.73 -25.51
C ASN A 589 19.65 20.13 -24.21
N ASP A 590 20.51 19.48 -23.44
CA ASP A 590 20.25 18.84 -22.16
C ASP A 590 20.95 19.50 -20.97
N ASP A 591 21.63 20.64 -21.17
CA ASP A 591 22.15 21.49 -20.09
C ASP A 591 21.11 21.79 -19.00
N PHE A 592 21.52 21.56 -17.75
CA PHE A 592 20.81 22.03 -16.58
C PHE A 592 21.14 23.48 -16.25
N HIS A 593 20.11 24.22 -15.80
CA HIS A 593 20.34 25.50 -15.14
C HIS A 593 19.44 25.70 -13.92
N TYR A 594 20.04 26.12 -12.81
CA TYR A 594 19.29 26.39 -11.60
C TYR A 594 18.49 27.69 -11.72
N PHE A 595 17.21 27.66 -11.36
CA PHE A 595 16.26 28.77 -11.57
C PHE A 595 16.62 30.08 -10.83
N ARG A 596 17.55 30.02 -9.85
CA ARG A 596 18.03 31.18 -9.08
C ARG A 596 19.37 31.76 -9.55
N GLY A 597 19.96 31.27 -10.63
CA GLY A 597 21.27 31.75 -11.10
C GLY A 597 21.36 33.29 -11.19
N SER A 598 22.50 33.84 -10.76
CA SER A 598 22.77 35.28 -10.75
C SER A 598 22.93 35.88 -12.15
N ASP A 599 23.26 35.06 -13.13
CA ASP A 599 23.23 35.35 -14.56
C ASP A 599 21.79 35.61 -15.03
N TYR A 600 20.82 34.78 -14.64
CA TYR A 600 19.40 34.98 -14.95
C TYR A 600 18.84 36.26 -14.32
N ASP A 601 19.39 36.69 -13.17
CA ASP A 601 19.09 38.00 -12.56
C ASP A 601 19.68 39.15 -13.36
N SER A 602 20.90 38.98 -13.88
CA SER A 602 21.58 39.98 -14.70
C SER A 602 20.89 40.18 -16.05
N ASP A 603 20.36 39.10 -16.63
CA ASP A 603 19.58 39.09 -17.87
C ASP A 603 18.11 39.47 -17.66
N GLN A 604 17.70 39.68 -16.40
CA GLN A 604 16.34 40.06 -16.00
C GLN A 604 15.26 39.07 -16.48
N LEU A 605 15.56 37.78 -16.50
CA LEU A 605 14.62 36.74 -16.95
C LEU A 605 13.38 36.65 -16.06
N GLY A 606 12.23 36.40 -16.71
CA GLY A 606 10.95 36.15 -16.05
C GLY A 606 10.91 34.79 -15.34
N ILE A 607 9.89 34.57 -14.51
CA ILE A 607 9.79 33.37 -13.65
C ILE A 607 9.70 32.09 -14.52
N LEU A 608 8.89 32.07 -15.57
CA LEU A 608 8.73 30.89 -16.43
C LEU A 608 10.02 30.55 -17.19
N ASP A 609 10.73 31.57 -17.70
CA ASP A 609 11.98 31.36 -18.44
C ASP A 609 13.07 30.72 -17.59
N ARG A 610 13.09 31.01 -16.29
CA ARG A 610 14.06 30.44 -15.33
C ARG A 610 13.93 28.94 -15.13
N TYR A 611 12.73 28.38 -15.35
CA TYR A 611 12.50 26.94 -15.21
C TYR A 611 12.70 26.17 -16.53
N LYS A 612 12.89 26.85 -17.68
CA LYS A 612 13.02 26.18 -18.98
C LYS A 612 14.16 25.15 -19.03
N LYS A 613 15.31 25.45 -18.41
CA LYS A 613 16.48 24.54 -18.35
C LYS A 613 16.58 23.75 -17.05
N TYR A 614 15.57 23.81 -16.17
CA TYR A 614 15.65 23.15 -14.86
C TYR A 614 15.56 21.62 -14.93
N ASN A 615 14.99 21.07 -16.01
CA ASN A 615 14.91 19.62 -16.24
C ASN A 615 16.06 19.08 -17.09
N GLY A 616 17.12 19.86 -17.32
CA GLY A 616 18.34 19.38 -17.96
C GLY A 616 19.03 18.30 -17.12
N GLN A 617 19.83 17.48 -17.79
CA GLN A 617 20.51 16.32 -17.22
C GLN A 617 22.02 16.57 -17.08
N ASP A 618 22.68 17.22 -18.04
CA ASP A 618 24.09 17.65 -17.86
C ASP A 618 24.18 18.71 -16.75
N GLY A 619 24.94 18.40 -15.70
CA GLY A 619 25.25 19.33 -14.62
C GLY A 619 24.11 19.57 -13.63
N ASN A 620 23.15 18.66 -13.53
CA ASN A 620 21.99 18.81 -12.64
C ASN A 620 22.28 18.37 -11.19
N SER A 621 23.40 17.67 -10.98
CA SER A 621 23.81 17.12 -9.70
C SER A 621 25.20 17.63 -9.24
N PRO A 622 25.47 18.95 -9.26
CA PRO A 622 26.75 19.50 -8.85
C PRO A 622 27.01 19.28 -7.35
N THR A 623 28.28 19.09 -6.98
CA THR A 623 28.68 19.10 -5.57
C THR A 623 28.63 20.54 -5.02
N SER A 624 28.70 20.68 -3.69
CA SER A 624 28.74 22.01 -3.04
C SER A 624 29.90 22.88 -3.52
N ASP A 625 31.03 22.27 -3.90
CA ASP A 625 32.22 22.97 -4.37
C ASP A 625 32.11 23.40 -5.84
N LEU A 626 31.22 22.77 -6.61
CA LEU A 626 30.93 23.08 -8.01
C LEU A 626 29.81 24.11 -8.17
N SER A 627 29.07 24.40 -7.09
CA SER A 627 28.03 25.44 -7.10
C SER A 627 28.69 26.81 -7.25
N THR A 628 28.36 27.52 -8.33
CA THR A 628 28.86 28.89 -8.60
C THR A 628 28.21 29.95 -7.70
N GLU A 629 27.08 29.59 -7.08
CA GLU A 629 26.28 30.44 -6.21
C GLU A 629 26.59 30.21 -4.72
N SER A 630 26.18 31.16 -3.88
CA SER A 630 26.33 31.07 -2.41
C SER A 630 25.45 30.03 -1.71
N TYR A 631 24.65 29.29 -2.48
CA TYR A 631 23.70 28.29 -2.03
C TYR A 631 23.75 27.08 -2.97
N PRO A 632 23.31 25.88 -2.53
CA PRO A 632 23.28 24.71 -3.39
C PRO A 632 22.41 24.94 -4.62
N THR A 633 22.95 24.62 -5.80
CA THR A 633 22.27 24.75 -7.10
C THR A 633 21.87 23.41 -7.68
N SER A 634 21.92 22.33 -6.91
CA SER A 634 21.59 20.98 -7.39
C SER A 634 20.09 20.80 -7.65
N GLY A 635 19.74 20.29 -8.82
CA GLY A 635 18.40 19.80 -9.17
C GLY A 635 18.14 18.40 -8.62
N SER A 636 19.16 17.53 -8.65
CA SER A 636 19.12 16.17 -8.11
C SER A 636 20.40 15.87 -7.31
N THR A 637 20.38 14.76 -6.57
CA THR A 637 21.59 14.16 -5.98
C THR A 637 21.85 12.76 -6.52
N LEU A 638 20.89 12.23 -7.28
CA LEU A 638 20.93 10.93 -7.93
C LEU A 638 21.39 11.11 -9.38
N PRO A 639 22.21 10.20 -9.90
CA PRO A 639 22.58 10.19 -11.32
C PRO A 639 21.36 9.95 -12.20
N ASP A 640 21.36 10.56 -13.38
CA ASP A 640 20.39 10.27 -14.42
C ASP A 640 20.65 8.87 -14.98
N MET A 641 19.57 8.11 -15.17
CA MET A 641 19.61 6.78 -15.77
C MET A 641 18.31 6.43 -16.51
N GLU A 642 18.45 5.50 -17.45
CA GLU A 642 17.35 4.84 -18.13
C GLU A 642 16.98 3.56 -17.37
N ASP A 643 16.05 3.66 -16.41
CA ASP A 643 15.53 2.55 -15.59
C ASP A 643 14.13 2.83 -15.02
#